data_AF-A0A1Q7JL49-F1
#
_entry.id   AF-A0A1Q7JL49-F1
#
_cell.length_a   1.000
_cell.length_b   1.000
_cell.length_c   1.000
_cell.angle_alpha   90.00
_cell.angle_beta   90.00
_cell.angle_gamma   90.00
#
_symmetry.space_group_name_H-M   'P 1'
#
loop_
_entity.id
_entity.type
_entity.pdbx_description
1 polymer ?
#
loop_
_entity_poly.entity_id
_entity_poly.type
_entity_poly.pdbx_seq_one_letter_code
_entity_poly.pdbx_strand_id
1 'polypeptide(L)'
;MAAALSPDGRTIAIDLLGTLWTMPAGGGVAKPITDISMDARQPSWSPDSTRLAFQAYRSSTWQIWTIKADGTDLRAVTSGPYDDREPSWSPDGQRIAFASDRPSTTLGTGSGSYDIWVLTLATGEVKQVTADPSNEFHPSWRSGSTEIAFVSDRREKPGVYAVNAAASGSTATERLVAASDGAVAGPSFSPDGSSVAYNVLAGGRTSLMVGDRNIADADEDVFPFRPQWVSQNQLLYTSDGTIKKRPAAGGAAQVVEFTADVSFTRPAFTPKRRSFDVSGPQPVRGIMHPVVSPDGTQVAFAAVGDLWTMTIGGSPKPLTHDAWVETDPAWSPDGASLAYSSDRPSTGLGAGDGFMNLWVRDVQSGADRQLTRGTAAAMQASWSPDGSRIAFSDPEGQIQIVDVKSGAIKRAHDHLNEAGRASWSPDGNALVVSSLKVYSTRFREGTNQVLRISLDGQPDRWFDPMPHKSIGMREDYGPVWSPDGTQMAAIIDGLLAVWPVARDGMPRGSPRPVSTELAGSPTWTGDSRRILYQSGTRLKLVDVASARVVQDIDPHLTWTPASRSGTKTIHAGRFWNGRTDAVQSNIDIVVDGHRIKSVEPHRDALHAGTVVDASNETVIPGLIEIHTHLNKEFGEALGREFLAWGITTVRNPATNTYETWENREAFESDVRIGPRLFTTGPPFDGTRIYYPGGTSLDDTGQLPLALQRAKDADFDFIKTYVRLPDLMQKRIIEEAHRMGMPVTSHELYPAVAYGADGVEHIRGTSRRGYSPKISGLSRSYRDVIDLLTASKMTLTPTIGIQGGFRLQTLRDASWIDDPRIQKLYPPSVGQRWREQTRTPASPETIEQAARLVTPQERTVYQVVKGGGRVTAGTDAPINPYGLSLLMELENYASGGLTPVEVLRTATTVSAEALGAGADLGSIEPGKLADLVVIDGNPLANIKDLRRVKRVMKDGQVFELDALLRRPAAATSPAAR
;
A
#
# COMPACT_ATOMS: atom_id res chain seq x y z
N MET A 1 -0.43 -20.98 -11.68
CA MET A 1 -0.15 -21.30 -13.09
C MET A 1 -1.35 -22.04 -13.65
N ALA A 2 -1.98 -21.52 -14.70
CA ALA A 2 -2.94 -22.19 -15.56
C ALA A 2 -2.23 -23.15 -16.54
N ALA A 3 -2.93 -24.19 -16.97
CA ALA A 3 -2.48 -25.13 -17.99
C ALA A 3 -3.58 -25.38 -19.03
N ALA A 4 -3.23 -25.37 -20.31
CA ALA A 4 -4.13 -25.58 -21.43
C ALA A 4 -3.59 -26.69 -22.34
N LEU A 5 -4.38 -27.74 -22.55
CA LEU A 5 -4.05 -28.84 -23.47
C LEU A 5 -4.48 -28.45 -24.89
N SER A 6 -3.63 -28.69 -25.89
CA SER A 6 -3.98 -28.52 -27.29
C SER A 6 -5.10 -29.48 -27.71
N PRO A 7 -6.02 -29.08 -28.61
CA PRO A 7 -7.09 -29.95 -29.09
C PRO A 7 -6.63 -31.29 -29.68
N ASP A 8 -5.41 -31.34 -30.26
CA ASP A 8 -4.80 -32.58 -30.75
C ASP A 8 -4.22 -33.50 -29.64
N GLY A 9 -4.25 -33.04 -28.38
CA GLY A 9 -3.79 -33.77 -27.20
C GLY A 9 -2.28 -33.88 -27.04
N ARG A 10 -1.47 -33.19 -27.87
CA ARG A 10 -0.02 -33.38 -27.93
C ARG A 10 0.80 -32.39 -27.10
N THR A 11 0.28 -31.20 -26.87
CA THR A 11 1.04 -30.08 -26.29
C THR A 11 0.27 -29.46 -25.12
N ILE A 12 0.96 -29.17 -24.02
CA ILE A 12 0.43 -28.37 -22.93
C ILE A 12 1.08 -26.99 -23.00
N ALA A 13 0.26 -25.93 -22.94
CA ALA A 13 0.69 -24.57 -22.70
C ALA A 13 0.47 -24.18 -21.24
N ILE A 14 1.42 -23.49 -20.61
CA ILE A 14 1.34 -23.04 -19.21
C ILE A 14 1.76 -21.57 -19.06
N ASP A 15 1.23 -20.87 -18.05
CA ASP A 15 1.61 -19.47 -17.72
C ASP A 15 2.48 -19.34 -16.46
N LEU A 16 3.70 -19.88 -16.52
CA LEU A 16 4.64 -19.83 -15.40
C LEU A 16 5.40 -18.49 -15.38
N LEU A 17 5.33 -17.79 -14.24
CA LEU A 17 6.07 -16.55 -13.98
C LEU A 17 5.90 -15.47 -15.07
N GLY A 18 4.66 -15.23 -15.50
CA GLY A 18 4.34 -14.17 -16.48
C GLY A 18 4.80 -14.47 -17.91
N THR A 19 5.22 -15.71 -18.17
CA THR A 19 5.65 -16.19 -19.49
C THR A 19 4.79 -17.38 -19.89
N LEU A 20 4.43 -17.46 -21.17
CA LEU A 20 3.83 -18.67 -21.72
C LEU A 20 4.93 -19.66 -22.12
N TRP A 21 4.72 -20.92 -21.77
CA TRP A 21 5.59 -22.02 -22.12
C TRP A 21 4.79 -23.12 -22.81
N THR A 22 5.43 -23.87 -23.69
CA THR A 22 4.87 -25.09 -24.30
C THR A 22 5.72 -26.30 -23.98
N MET A 23 5.08 -27.46 -23.82
CA MET A 23 5.75 -28.74 -23.56
C MET A 23 4.92 -29.92 -24.08
N PRO A 24 5.52 -31.11 -24.24
CA PRO A 24 4.77 -32.32 -24.56
C PRO A 24 3.69 -32.65 -23.50
N ALA A 25 2.54 -33.17 -23.92
CA ALA A 25 1.43 -33.49 -23.02
C ALA A 25 1.70 -34.63 -22.02
N GLY A 26 2.79 -35.37 -22.22
CA GLY A 26 3.32 -36.36 -21.28
C GLY A 26 4.29 -35.79 -20.23
N GLY A 27 4.65 -34.51 -20.32
CA GLY A 27 5.67 -33.88 -19.49
C GLY A 27 7.01 -33.70 -20.21
N GLY A 28 7.99 -33.15 -19.50
CA GLY A 28 9.35 -32.89 -20.00
C GLY A 28 9.76 -31.42 -19.93
N VAL A 29 10.67 -31.02 -20.81
CA VAL A 29 11.23 -29.66 -20.81
C VAL A 29 10.24 -28.68 -21.45
N ALA A 30 9.84 -27.66 -20.69
CA ALA A 30 9.03 -26.56 -21.16
C ALA A 30 9.87 -25.51 -21.89
N LYS A 31 9.35 -24.98 -23.00
CA LYS A 31 10.00 -23.96 -23.82
C LYS A 31 9.22 -22.65 -23.76
N PRO A 32 9.85 -21.51 -23.48
CA PRO A 32 9.13 -20.24 -23.44
C PRO A 32 8.78 -19.82 -24.88
N ILE A 33 7.56 -19.33 -25.08
CA ILE A 33 7.07 -18.82 -26.37
C ILE A 33 6.73 -17.33 -26.30
N THR A 34 6.77 -16.71 -25.13
CA THR A 34 6.69 -15.26 -24.94
C THR A 34 7.89 -14.77 -24.14
N ASP A 35 8.17 -13.47 -24.17
CA ASP A 35 9.15 -12.87 -23.27
C ASP A 35 8.54 -12.52 -21.89
N ILE A 36 9.40 -12.29 -20.91
CA ILE A 36 9.04 -12.06 -19.50
C ILE A 36 8.31 -10.72 -19.26
N SER A 37 8.35 -9.78 -20.22
CA SER A 37 7.69 -8.46 -20.12
C SER A 37 6.22 -8.48 -20.53
N MET A 38 5.74 -9.63 -21.02
CA MET A 38 4.34 -9.77 -21.45
C MET A 38 3.36 -9.83 -20.28
N ASP A 39 3.81 -10.34 -19.13
CA ASP A 39 2.93 -10.84 -18.06
C ASP A 39 1.79 -11.69 -18.65
N ALA A 40 2.15 -12.65 -19.51
CA ALA A 40 1.20 -13.45 -20.27
C ALA A 40 0.53 -14.50 -19.39
N ARG A 41 -0.80 -14.60 -19.45
CA ARG A 41 -1.62 -15.45 -18.55
C ARG A 41 -2.80 -16.12 -19.26
N GLN A 42 -3.25 -17.23 -18.68
CA GLN A 42 -4.47 -17.96 -19.04
C GLN A 42 -4.56 -18.32 -20.53
N PRO A 43 -3.64 -19.18 -21.03
CA PRO A 43 -3.64 -19.59 -22.44
C PRO A 43 -4.92 -20.35 -22.83
N SER A 44 -5.37 -20.16 -24.07
CA SER A 44 -6.48 -20.87 -24.72
C SER A 44 -6.09 -21.22 -26.15
N TRP A 45 -6.13 -22.51 -26.49
CA TRP A 45 -5.76 -22.97 -27.83
C TRP A 45 -6.84 -22.66 -28.87
N SER A 46 -6.40 -22.34 -30.09
CA SER A 46 -7.25 -22.42 -31.27
C SER A 46 -7.64 -23.87 -31.56
N PRO A 47 -8.82 -24.12 -32.16
CA PRO A 47 -9.32 -25.48 -32.40
C PRO A 47 -8.42 -26.32 -33.31
N ASP A 48 -7.61 -25.69 -34.15
CA ASP A 48 -6.64 -26.33 -35.04
C ASP A 48 -5.26 -26.59 -34.37
N SER A 49 -5.11 -26.27 -33.07
CA SER A 49 -3.86 -26.39 -32.31
C SER A 49 -2.68 -25.56 -32.83
N THR A 50 -2.90 -24.58 -33.72
CA THR A 50 -1.81 -23.78 -34.30
C THR A 50 -1.50 -22.49 -33.55
N ARG A 51 -2.45 -21.98 -32.76
CA ARG A 51 -2.36 -20.69 -32.06
C ARG A 51 -2.86 -20.79 -30.61
N LEU A 52 -2.46 -19.79 -29.85
CA LEU A 52 -2.89 -19.54 -28.48
C LEU A 52 -3.42 -18.11 -28.37
N ALA A 53 -4.57 -17.96 -27.72
CA ALA A 53 -5.07 -16.70 -27.20
C ALA A 53 -4.73 -16.62 -25.70
N PHE A 54 -4.39 -15.43 -25.22
CA PHE A 54 -4.03 -15.21 -23.82
C PHE A 54 -4.23 -13.74 -23.45
N GLN A 55 -4.30 -13.45 -22.16
CA GLN A 55 -4.29 -12.06 -21.68
C GLN A 55 -2.86 -11.63 -21.35
N ALA A 56 -2.52 -10.36 -21.60
CA ALA A 56 -1.21 -9.79 -21.30
C ALA A 56 -1.33 -8.36 -20.76
N TYR A 57 -0.40 -7.96 -19.88
CA TYR A 57 -0.35 -6.65 -19.24
C TYR A 57 0.91 -5.88 -19.64
N ARG A 58 1.05 -5.59 -20.94
CA ARG A 58 2.21 -4.85 -21.48
C ARG A 58 2.15 -3.34 -21.26
N SER A 59 0.94 -2.82 -21.10
CA SER A 59 0.66 -1.40 -20.89
C SER A 59 -0.23 -1.28 -19.64
N SER A 60 -0.98 -0.19 -19.50
CA SER A 60 -1.76 0.07 -18.27
C SER A 60 -3.06 -0.74 -18.15
N THR A 61 -3.40 -1.59 -19.12
CA THR A 61 -4.61 -2.43 -19.15
C THR A 61 -4.33 -3.85 -19.63
N TRP A 62 -5.15 -4.80 -19.20
CA TRP A 62 -5.13 -6.17 -19.74
C TRP A 62 -5.73 -6.20 -21.15
N GLN A 63 -5.02 -6.81 -22.08
CA GLN A 63 -5.50 -6.99 -23.46
C GLN A 63 -5.40 -8.45 -23.87
N ILE A 64 -6.21 -8.86 -24.84
CA ILE A 64 -6.13 -10.18 -25.46
C ILE A 64 -5.10 -10.16 -26.58
N TRP A 65 -4.22 -11.16 -26.55
CA TRP A 65 -3.18 -11.38 -27.54
C TRP A 65 -3.33 -12.76 -28.17
N THR A 66 -2.80 -12.90 -29.38
CA THR A 66 -2.64 -14.18 -30.04
C THR A 66 -1.18 -14.41 -30.44
N ILE A 67 -0.76 -15.67 -30.41
CA ILE A 67 0.58 -16.11 -30.81
C ILE A 67 0.48 -17.50 -31.46
N LYS A 68 1.38 -17.85 -32.37
CA LYS A 68 1.51 -19.23 -32.85
C LYS A 68 2.16 -20.12 -31.80
N ALA A 69 1.91 -21.42 -31.87
CA ALA A 69 2.46 -22.42 -30.95
C ALA A 69 4.01 -22.45 -30.91
N ASP A 70 4.66 -21.97 -31.98
CA ASP A 70 6.11 -21.85 -32.11
C ASP A 70 6.68 -20.52 -31.57
N GLY A 71 5.84 -19.64 -31.03
CA GLY A 71 6.22 -18.33 -30.51
C GLY A 71 6.26 -17.20 -31.55
N THR A 72 5.91 -17.46 -32.81
CA THR A 72 5.88 -16.43 -33.86
C THR A 72 4.51 -15.76 -34.00
N ASP A 73 4.46 -14.65 -34.74
CA ASP A 73 3.21 -13.92 -35.05
C ASP A 73 2.42 -13.46 -33.80
N LEU A 74 3.17 -12.93 -32.82
CA LEU A 74 2.63 -12.31 -31.61
C LEU A 74 1.93 -10.98 -31.94
N ARG A 75 0.64 -10.86 -31.61
CA ARG A 75 -0.14 -9.62 -31.83
C ARG A 75 -1.29 -9.44 -30.84
N ALA A 76 -1.54 -8.20 -30.46
CA ALA A 76 -2.75 -7.83 -29.73
C ALA A 76 -3.96 -7.91 -30.66
N VAL A 77 -5.08 -8.41 -30.15
CA VAL A 77 -6.35 -8.47 -30.88
C VAL A 77 -7.46 -7.64 -30.22
N THR A 78 -7.20 -7.09 -29.03
CA THR A 78 -8.01 -6.04 -28.40
C THR A 78 -7.15 -4.81 -28.07
N SER A 79 -7.79 -3.67 -27.83
CA SER A 79 -7.15 -2.44 -27.36
C SER A 79 -8.12 -1.57 -26.57
N GLY A 80 -7.59 -0.61 -25.80
CA GLY A 80 -8.38 0.42 -25.14
C GLY A 80 -8.12 0.54 -23.63
N PRO A 81 -8.92 1.38 -22.95
CA PRO A 81 -8.71 1.70 -21.54
C PRO A 81 -9.35 0.69 -20.58
N TYR A 82 -9.83 -0.44 -21.09
CA TYR A 82 -10.55 -1.49 -20.35
C TYR A 82 -9.66 -2.74 -20.20
N ASP A 83 -9.87 -3.48 -19.12
CA ASP A 83 -9.20 -4.75 -18.88
C ASP A 83 -9.99 -5.88 -19.56
N ASP A 84 -9.45 -6.43 -20.65
CA ASP A 84 -9.99 -7.59 -21.36
C ASP A 84 -9.24 -8.87 -20.91
N ARG A 85 -9.94 -9.85 -20.35
CA ARG A 85 -9.36 -10.98 -19.59
C ARG A 85 -9.95 -12.35 -19.93
N GLU A 86 -9.22 -13.40 -19.54
CA GLU A 86 -9.67 -14.81 -19.53
C GLU A 86 -10.18 -15.32 -20.88
N PRO A 87 -9.37 -15.23 -21.96
CA PRO A 87 -9.85 -15.58 -23.30
C PRO A 87 -10.24 -17.05 -23.43
N SER A 88 -11.18 -17.29 -24.35
CA SER A 88 -11.66 -18.60 -24.73
C SER A 88 -11.95 -18.63 -26.23
N TRP A 89 -11.20 -19.45 -26.97
CA TRP A 89 -11.36 -19.59 -28.42
C TRP A 89 -12.65 -20.33 -28.77
N SER A 90 -13.39 -19.83 -29.75
CA SER A 90 -14.58 -20.52 -30.27
C SER A 90 -14.23 -21.83 -30.98
N PRO A 91 -15.14 -22.82 -30.99
CA PRO A 91 -14.91 -24.09 -31.68
C PRO A 91 -14.70 -23.94 -33.20
N ASP A 92 -15.26 -22.88 -33.80
CA ASP A 92 -15.11 -22.55 -35.23
C ASP A 92 -13.79 -21.83 -35.56
N GLY A 93 -13.01 -21.41 -34.56
CA GLY A 93 -11.74 -20.72 -34.74
C GLY A 93 -11.86 -19.24 -35.09
N GLN A 94 -13.06 -18.69 -35.28
CA GLN A 94 -13.28 -17.34 -35.81
C GLN A 94 -13.45 -16.27 -34.73
N ARG A 95 -13.70 -16.67 -33.47
CA ARG A 95 -14.09 -15.78 -32.38
C ARG A 95 -13.34 -16.09 -31.09
N ILE A 96 -13.26 -15.08 -30.21
CA ILE A 96 -12.73 -15.22 -28.85
C ILE A 96 -13.73 -14.61 -27.88
N ALA A 97 -14.16 -15.38 -26.88
CA ALA A 97 -14.93 -14.87 -25.75
C ALA A 97 -13.97 -14.44 -24.63
N PHE A 98 -14.28 -13.35 -23.93
CA PHE A 98 -13.46 -12.80 -22.85
C PHE A 98 -14.33 -11.99 -21.88
N ALA A 99 -13.83 -11.71 -20.69
CA ALA A 99 -14.48 -10.84 -19.71
C ALA A 99 -13.91 -9.41 -19.82
N SER A 100 -14.74 -8.38 -19.73
CA SER A 100 -14.31 -6.97 -19.84
C SER A 100 -15.01 -6.06 -18.86
N ASP A 101 -14.28 -5.11 -18.28
CA ASP A 101 -14.82 -4.02 -17.44
C ASP A 101 -15.30 -2.79 -18.22
N ARG A 102 -15.50 -2.97 -19.53
CA ARG A 102 -16.08 -1.95 -20.40
C ARG A 102 -17.54 -1.67 -19.96
N PRO A 103 -17.96 -0.40 -19.82
CA PRO A 103 -19.31 -0.06 -19.39
C PRO A 103 -20.37 -0.76 -20.23
N SER A 104 -21.37 -1.33 -19.57
CA SER A 104 -22.48 -1.98 -20.24
C SER A 104 -23.21 -1.01 -21.16
N THR A 105 -23.39 -1.39 -22.42
CA THR A 105 -24.08 -0.57 -23.42
C THR A 105 -25.60 -0.55 -23.21
N THR A 106 -26.12 -1.40 -22.32
CA THR A 106 -27.55 -1.63 -22.13
C THR A 106 -28.07 -1.35 -20.72
N LEU A 107 -27.21 -1.28 -19.68
CA LEU A 107 -27.65 -1.06 -18.29
C LEU A 107 -27.70 0.42 -17.87
N GLY A 108 -27.06 1.34 -18.62
CA GLY A 108 -27.04 2.77 -18.28
C GLY A 108 -26.36 3.11 -16.94
N THR A 109 -25.74 2.14 -16.27
CA THR A 109 -25.04 2.31 -14.99
C THR A 109 -23.64 2.87 -15.24
N GLY A 110 -23.36 4.06 -14.70
CA GLY A 110 -22.07 4.76 -14.89
C GLY A 110 -20.86 4.14 -14.17
N SER A 111 -21.02 2.97 -13.53
CA SER A 111 -19.97 2.11 -12.97
C SER A 111 -20.06 0.74 -13.65
N GLY A 112 -18.92 0.21 -14.11
CA GLY A 112 -18.88 -1.07 -14.83
C GLY A 112 -19.02 -2.28 -13.91
N SER A 113 -19.57 -3.36 -14.44
CA SER A 113 -19.33 -4.73 -13.99
C SER A 113 -18.40 -5.39 -15.02
N TYR A 114 -17.77 -6.52 -14.67
CA TYR A 114 -17.25 -7.39 -15.72
C TYR A 114 -18.42 -8.09 -16.41
N ASP A 115 -18.51 -8.01 -17.73
CA ASP A 115 -19.48 -8.76 -18.54
C ASP A 115 -18.73 -9.68 -19.53
N ILE A 116 -19.45 -10.61 -20.16
CA ILE A 116 -18.91 -11.45 -21.22
C ILE A 116 -19.05 -10.77 -22.59
N TRP A 117 -17.94 -10.70 -23.32
CA TRP A 117 -17.83 -10.12 -24.65
C TRP A 117 -17.26 -11.12 -25.64
N VAL A 118 -17.59 -10.97 -26.91
CA VAL A 118 -17.08 -11.79 -28.01
C VAL A 118 -16.44 -10.92 -29.08
N LEU A 119 -15.18 -11.19 -29.39
CA LEU A 119 -14.42 -10.62 -30.50
C LEU A 119 -14.55 -11.50 -31.74
N THR A 120 -14.88 -10.89 -32.88
CA THR A 120 -14.78 -11.51 -34.21
C THR A 120 -13.42 -11.18 -34.83
N LEU A 121 -12.57 -12.20 -35.02
CA LEU A 121 -11.16 -11.99 -35.39
C LEU A 121 -10.98 -11.35 -36.77
N ALA A 122 -11.86 -11.66 -37.72
CA ALA A 122 -11.74 -11.16 -39.09
C ALA A 122 -12.04 -9.65 -39.20
N THR A 123 -12.92 -9.12 -38.35
CA THR A 123 -13.41 -7.74 -38.42
C THR A 123 -12.88 -6.86 -37.29
N GLY A 124 -12.43 -7.45 -36.18
CA GLY A 124 -12.11 -6.71 -34.95
C GLY A 124 -13.35 -6.28 -34.16
N GLU A 125 -14.55 -6.70 -34.57
CA GLU A 125 -15.80 -6.34 -33.90
C GLU A 125 -15.90 -7.00 -32.52
N VAL A 126 -16.21 -6.18 -31.51
CA VAL A 126 -16.40 -6.61 -30.12
C VAL A 126 -17.87 -6.43 -29.74
N LYS A 127 -18.55 -7.54 -29.43
CA LYS A 127 -19.97 -7.57 -29.09
C LYS A 127 -20.19 -7.98 -27.62
N GLN A 128 -21.03 -7.25 -26.91
CA GLN A 128 -21.47 -7.59 -25.56
C GLN A 128 -22.46 -8.77 -25.60
N VAL A 129 -22.20 -9.83 -24.84
CA VAL A 129 -23.06 -11.02 -24.76
C VAL A 129 -23.97 -10.96 -23.53
N THR A 130 -23.43 -10.60 -22.38
CA THR A 130 -24.17 -10.50 -21.12
C THR A 130 -24.16 -9.07 -20.56
N ALA A 131 -25.09 -8.77 -19.66
CA ALA A 131 -25.22 -7.44 -19.05
C ALA A 131 -25.92 -7.56 -17.70
N ASP A 132 -25.23 -8.13 -16.72
CA ASP A 132 -25.70 -8.20 -15.33
C ASP A 132 -24.99 -7.11 -14.49
N PRO A 133 -25.65 -6.51 -13.49
CA PRO A 133 -24.98 -5.57 -12.57
C PRO A 133 -23.86 -6.21 -11.74
N SER A 134 -23.82 -7.54 -11.64
CA SER A 134 -22.77 -8.33 -10.97
C SER A 134 -21.62 -8.65 -11.94
N ASN A 135 -20.49 -9.16 -11.45
CA ASN A 135 -19.38 -9.52 -12.31
C ASN A 135 -19.52 -10.92 -12.89
N GLU A 136 -19.22 -11.00 -14.19
CA GLU A 136 -19.29 -12.20 -14.99
C GLU A 136 -17.96 -12.44 -15.69
N PHE A 137 -17.37 -13.63 -15.48
CA PHE A 137 -15.97 -13.85 -15.82
C PHE A 137 -15.62 -15.32 -16.11
N HIS A 138 -14.38 -15.57 -16.53
CA HIS A 138 -13.86 -16.88 -16.93
C HIS A 138 -14.75 -17.60 -17.97
N PRO A 139 -15.02 -17.00 -19.15
CA PRO A 139 -15.82 -17.64 -20.18
C PRO A 139 -15.15 -18.92 -20.70
N SER A 140 -15.95 -19.90 -21.10
CA SER A 140 -15.51 -21.14 -21.76
C SER A 140 -16.54 -21.57 -22.80
N TRP A 141 -16.10 -21.81 -24.04
CA TRP A 141 -16.99 -22.33 -25.07
C TRP A 141 -17.32 -23.80 -24.83
N ARG A 142 -18.53 -24.21 -25.19
CA ARG A 142 -18.91 -25.62 -25.33
C ARG A 142 -18.45 -26.14 -26.69
N SER A 143 -17.79 -27.30 -26.71
CA SER A 143 -17.38 -27.95 -27.96
C SER A 143 -18.56 -28.19 -28.89
N GLY A 144 -18.39 -27.90 -30.19
CA GLY A 144 -19.42 -28.12 -31.22
C GLY A 144 -20.71 -27.30 -31.08
N SER A 145 -20.72 -26.25 -30.24
CA SER A 145 -21.90 -25.44 -29.92
C SER A 145 -21.58 -23.94 -29.93
N THR A 146 -22.60 -23.09 -29.83
CA THR A 146 -22.47 -21.64 -29.61
C THR A 146 -22.71 -21.22 -28.16
N GLU A 147 -22.82 -22.17 -27.24
CA GLU A 147 -23.01 -21.93 -25.81
C GLU A 147 -21.67 -21.60 -25.12
N ILE A 148 -21.69 -20.61 -24.21
CA ILE A 148 -20.57 -20.16 -23.39
C ILE A 148 -20.94 -20.35 -21.92
N ALA A 149 -20.13 -21.07 -21.16
CA ALA A 149 -20.21 -21.07 -19.69
C ALA A 149 -19.33 -19.97 -19.11
N PHE A 150 -19.72 -19.40 -17.97
CA PHE A 150 -18.98 -18.36 -17.27
C PHE A 150 -19.33 -18.38 -15.77
N VAL A 151 -18.56 -17.67 -14.96
CA VAL A 151 -18.80 -17.50 -13.52
C VAL A 151 -19.63 -16.25 -13.27
N SER A 152 -20.75 -16.43 -12.58
CA SER A 152 -21.63 -15.47 -11.91
C SER A 152 -21.21 -15.12 -10.48
N ASP A 153 -20.79 -13.90 -10.11
CA ASP A 153 -20.71 -13.51 -8.68
C ASP A 153 -22.01 -12.90 -8.12
N ARG A 154 -23.11 -13.02 -8.88
CA ARG A 154 -24.43 -12.48 -8.51
C ARG A 154 -24.86 -12.89 -7.10
N ARG A 155 -25.26 -11.90 -6.30
CA ARG A 155 -25.46 -12.06 -4.85
C ARG A 155 -26.52 -13.11 -4.48
N GLU A 156 -27.60 -13.22 -5.24
CA GLU A 156 -28.69 -14.15 -4.91
C GLU A 156 -28.34 -15.61 -5.21
N LYS A 157 -27.60 -15.85 -6.29
CA LYS A 157 -27.27 -17.19 -6.79
C LYS A 157 -25.90 -17.19 -7.49
N PRO A 158 -24.79 -17.08 -6.73
CA PRO A 158 -23.46 -17.17 -7.31
C PRO A 158 -23.20 -18.58 -7.86
N GLY A 159 -22.38 -18.70 -8.90
CA GLY A 159 -22.09 -20.00 -9.50
C GLY A 159 -21.62 -19.96 -10.95
N VAL A 160 -21.79 -21.09 -11.64
CA VAL A 160 -21.53 -21.23 -13.07
C VAL A 160 -22.84 -21.04 -13.84
N TYR A 161 -22.80 -20.18 -14.84
CA TYR A 161 -23.90 -19.89 -15.76
C TYR A 161 -23.53 -20.24 -17.19
N ALA A 162 -24.53 -20.32 -18.06
CA ALA A 162 -24.35 -20.49 -19.49
C ALA A 162 -25.28 -19.57 -20.30
N VAL A 163 -24.80 -19.12 -21.45
CA VAL A 163 -25.51 -18.25 -22.38
C VAL A 163 -25.19 -18.62 -23.83
N ASN A 164 -26.10 -18.37 -24.77
CA ASN A 164 -25.80 -18.50 -26.19
C ASN A 164 -25.03 -17.27 -26.68
N ALA A 165 -23.91 -17.44 -27.39
CA ALA A 165 -23.09 -16.35 -27.92
C ALA A 165 -23.81 -15.42 -28.93
N ALA A 166 -24.94 -15.86 -29.50
CA ALA A 166 -25.79 -15.02 -30.33
C ALA A 166 -26.57 -13.96 -29.52
N ALA A 167 -26.69 -14.13 -28.20
CA ALA A 167 -27.35 -13.19 -27.30
C ALA A 167 -26.73 -11.79 -27.33
N SER A 168 -27.43 -10.80 -26.79
CA SER A 168 -27.02 -9.40 -26.83
C SER A 168 -27.39 -8.68 -25.54
N GLY A 169 -26.40 -8.39 -24.71
CA GLY A 169 -26.53 -7.59 -23.48
C GLY A 169 -27.74 -7.98 -22.63
N SER A 170 -28.54 -6.99 -22.22
CA SER A 170 -29.68 -7.17 -21.30
C SER A 170 -30.82 -8.07 -21.81
N THR A 171 -30.78 -8.49 -23.08
CA THR A 171 -31.76 -9.43 -23.66
C THR A 171 -31.30 -10.89 -23.60
N ALA A 172 -30.09 -11.15 -23.09
CA ALA A 172 -29.55 -12.48 -22.95
C ALA A 172 -30.37 -13.34 -21.99
N THR A 173 -30.67 -14.57 -22.40
CA THR A 173 -31.24 -15.58 -21.51
C THR A 173 -30.10 -16.42 -20.94
N GLU A 174 -29.76 -16.16 -19.69
CA GLU A 174 -28.76 -16.90 -18.95
C GLU A 174 -29.39 -18.06 -18.16
N ARG A 175 -28.67 -19.18 -18.08
CA ARG A 175 -29.10 -20.36 -17.34
C ARG A 175 -28.06 -20.71 -16.28
N LEU A 176 -28.49 -20.86 -15.03
CA LEU A 176 -27.66 -21.40 -13.96
C LEU A 176 -27.34 -22.88 -14.26
N VAL A 177 -26.05 -23.20 -14.31
CA VAL A 177 -25.53 -24.56 -14.54
C VAL A 177 -25.17 -25.23 -13.21
N ALA A 178 -24.51 -24.49 -12.31
CA ALA A 178 -24.13 -24.99 -11.00
C ALA A 178 -24.08 -23.85 -9.98
N ALA A 179 -24.82 -23.96 -8.87
CA ALA A 179 -24.76 -22.98 -7.78
C ALA A 179 -23.56 -23.26 -6.87
N SER A 180 -22.97 -22.21 -6.30
CA SER A 180 -21.96 -22.35 -5.25
C SER A 180 -21.85 -21.08 -4.43
N ASP A 181 -21.87 -21.23 -3.10
CA ASP A 181 -21.61 -20.12 -2.17
C ASP A 181 -20.10 -19.83 -1.97
N GLY A 182 -19.23 -20.60 -2.62
CA GLY A 182 -17.79 -20.41 -2.62
C GLY A 182 -17.29 -19.54 -3.78
N ALA A 183 -16.01 -19.15 -3.74
CA ALA A 183 -15.39 -18.48 -4.87
C ALA A 183 -15.15 -19.47 -6.01
N VAL A 184 -15.93 -19.34 -7.09
CA VAL A 184 -15.90 -20.22 -8.27
C VAL A 184 -14.89 -19.70 -9.29
N ALA A 185 -14.16 -20.60 -9.96
CA ALA A 185 -13.26 -20.22 -11.04
C ALA A 185 -13.13 -21.27 -12.14
N GLY A 186 -12.96 -20.77 -13.38
CA GLY A 186 -12.55 -21.54 -14.55
C GLY A 186 -13.48 -22.69 -14.96
N PRO A 187 -14.78 -22.47 -15.22
CA PRO A 187 -15.65 -23.51 -15.72
C PRO A 187 -15.21 -24.04 -17.09
N SER A 188 -15.47 -25.31 -17.37
CA SER A 188 -15.28 -25.94 -18.68
C SER A 188 -16.30 -27.05 -18.92
N PHE A 189 -16.90 -27.08 -20.11
CA PHE A 189 -17.79 -28.18 -20.49
C PHE A 189 -16.99 -29.45 -20.82
N SER A 190 -17.55 -30.58 -20.40
CA SER A 190 -17.17 -31.90 -20.93
C SER A 190 -17.32 -31.95 -22.46
N PRO A 191 -16.59 -32.84 -23.15
CA PRO A 191 -16.65 -32.94 -24.62
C PRO A 191 -18.05 -33.11 -25.21
N ASP A 192 -18.94 -33.87 -24.55
CA ASP A 192 -20.36 -34.01 -24.94
C ASP A 192 -21.26 -32.88 -24.38
N GLY A 193 -20.74 -32.07 -23.45
CA GLY A 193 -21.44 -31.00 -22.77
C GLY A 193 -22.49 -31.46 -21.75
N SER A 194 -22.44 -32.72 -21.32
CA SER A 194 -23.36 -33.28 -20.30
C SER A 194 -23.03 -32.79 -18.88
N SER A 195 -21.77 -32.43 -18.64
CA SER A 195 -21.25 -31.96 -17.34
C SER A 195 -20.33 -30.75 -17.50
N VAL A 196 -20.13 -30.00 -16.41
CA VAL A 196 -19.15 -28.92 -16.30
C VAL A 196 -18.16 -29.23 -15.18
N ALA A 197 -16.87 -28.97 -15.44
CA ALA A 197 -15.83 -28.98 -14.42
C ALA A 197 -15.44 -27.54 -14.03
N TYR A 198 -15.24 -27.29 -12.74
CA TYR A 198 -14.89 -25.96 -12.21
C TYR A 198 -14.22 -26.08 -10.83
N ASN A 199 -13.57 -25.00 -10.38
CA ASN A 199 -12.92 -24.98 -9.06
C ASN A 199 -13.73 -24.16 -8.08
N VAL A 200 -13.69 -24.51 -6.79
CA VAL A 200 -14.34 -23.77 -5.71
C VAL A 200 -13.37 -23.59 -4.55
N LEU A 201 -13.21 -22.35 -4.06
CA LEU A 201 -12.58 -22.06 -2.78
C LEU A 201 -13.67 -21.68 -1.76
N ALA A 202 -13.85 -22.49 -0.73
CA ALA A 202 -14.82 -22.26 0.33
C ALA A 202 -14.31 -22.81 1.67
N GLY A 203 -14.50 -22.07 2.76
CA GLY A 203 -14.19 -22.54 4.11
C GLY A 203 -12.73 -22.98 4.31
N GLY A 204 -11.78 -22.33 3.63
CA GLY A 204 -10.35 -22.69 3.70
C GLY A 204 -10.01 -24.02 3.03
N ARG A 205 -10.82 -24.46 2.07
CA ARG A 205 -10.60 -25.64 1.23
C ARG A 205 -10.81 -25.32 -0.23
N THR A 206 -10.08 -26.01 -1.09
CA THR A 206 -10.27 -25.98 -2.54
C THR A 206 -10.84 -27.30 -3.03
N SER A 207 -11.76 -27.23 -4.00
CA SER A 207 -12.41 -28.38 -4.61
C SER A 207 -12.28 -28.32 -6.13
N LEU A 208 -12.13 -29.48 -6.77
CA LEU A 208 -12.28 -29.64 -8.21
C LEU A 208 -13.64 -30.31 -8.46
N MET A 209 -14.61 -29.55 -8.91
CA MET A 209 -15.98 -30.02 -9.13
C MET A 209 -16.14 -30.61 -10.53
N VAL A 210 -16.90 -31.69 -10.64
CA VAL A 210 -17.47 -32.21 -11.90
C VAL A 210 -18.95 -32.42 -11.67
N GLY A 211 -19.78 -31.58 -12.28
CA GLY A 211 -21.17 -31.44 -11.87
C GLY A 211 -21.24 -30.97 -10.41
N ASP A 212 -21.91 -31.73 -9.55
CA ASP A 212 -22.07 -31.47 -8.12
C ASP A 212 -21.03 -32.21 -7.24
N ARG A 213 -20.13 -32.99 -7.83
CA ARG A 213 -19.16 -33.82 -7.09
C ARG A 213 -17.77 -33.19 -7.06
N ASN A 214 -17.21 -33.02 -5.86
CA ASN A 214 -15.78 -32.78 -5.70
C ASN A 214 -14.99 -34.06 -5.99
N ILE A 215 -14.05 -34.00 -6.92
CA ILE A 215 -13.16 -35.11 -7.27
C ILE A 215 -11.74 -34.94 -6.75
N ALA A 216 -11.38 -33.78 -6.17
CA ALA A 216 -10.08 -33.52 -5.55
C ALA A 216 -10.01 -34.11 -4.13
N ASP A 217 -8.78 -34.30 -3.64
CA ASP A 217 -8.58 -34.78 -2.26
C ASP A 217 -8.85 -33.66 -1.25
N ALA A 218 -9.19 -34.01 0.00
CA ALA A 218 -9.68 -33.03 0.99
C ALA A 218 -8.67 -31.92 1.35
N ASP A 219 -7.36 -32.18 1.22
CA ASP A 219 -6.27 -31.25 1.52
C ASP A 219 -5.49 -30.79 0.28
N GLU A 220 -5.97 -31.17 -0.92
CA GLU A 220 -5.38 -30.77 -2.21
C GLU A 220 -5.65 -29.29 -2.46
N ASP A 221 -4.60 -28.53 -2.79
CA ASP A 221 -4.67 -27.10 -3.09
C ASP A 221 -4.89 -26.88 -4.59
N VAL A 222 -6.14 -26.97 -5.03
CA VAL A 222 -6.57 -26.81 -6.43
C VAL A 222 -6.54 -25.33 -6.81
N PHE A 223 -5.78 -24.99 -7.84
CA PHE A 223 -5.64 -23.60 -8.28
C PHE A 223 -6.86 -23.14 -9.10
N PRO A 224 -7.23 -21.85 -9.04
CA PRO A 224 -8.46 -21.31 -9.63
C PRO A 224 -8.35 -21.09 -11.15
N PHE A 225 -7.86 -22.08 -11.89
CA PHE A 225 -7.68 -22.02 -13.35
C PHE A 225 -8.50 -23.09 -14.06
N ARG A 226 -8.88 -22.82 -15.30
CA ARG A 226 -9.78 -23.66 -16.11
C ARG A 226 -9.28 -25.12 -16.19
N PRO A 227 -9.96 -26.12 -15.59
CA PRO A 227 -9.67 -27.53 -15.85
C PRO A 227 -9.87 -27.85 -17.32
N GLN A 228 -9.04 -28.73 -17.88
CA GLN A 228 -9.09 -29.11 -19.29
C GLN A 228 -9.53 -30.56 -19.43
N TRP A 229 -10.52 -30.84 -20.27
CA TRP A 229 -10.93 -32.21 -20.55
C TRP A 229 -9.96 -32.86 -21.54
N VAL A 230 -9.21 -33.87 -21.09
CA VAL A 230 -8.30 -34.68 -21.92
C VAL A 230 -9.11 -35.67 -22.76
N SER A 231 -10.20 -36.16 -22.19
CA SER A 231 -11.20 -37.01 -22.81
C SER A 231 -12.51 -36.86 -22.03
N GLN A 232 -13.57 -37.59 -22.42
CA GLN A 232 -14.83 -37.60 -21.66
C GLN A 232 -14.65 -38.00 -20.18
N ASN A 233 -13.60 -38.76 -19.86
CA ASN A 233 -13.42 -39.39 -18.55
C ASN A 233 -12.20 -38.89 -17.78
N GLN A 234 -11.47 -37.89 -18.28
CA GLN A 234 -10.22 -37.45 -17.66
C GLN A 234 -10.01 -35.94 -17.78
N LEU A 235 -9.58 -35.32 -16.69
CA LEU A 235 -9.25 -33.90 -16.58
C LEU A 235 -7.75 -33.69 -16.42
N LEU A 236 -7.25 -32.58 -16.95
CA LEU A 236 -5.95 -31.97 -16.68
C LEU A 236 -6.20 -30.67 -15.90
N TYR A 237 -5.49 -30.46 -14.81
CA TYR A 237 -5.64 -29.30 -13.94
C TYR A 237 -4.34 -29.02 -13.20
N THR A 238 -4.32 -27.98 -12.38
CA THR A 238 -3.14 -27.56 -11.61
C THR A 238 -3.46 -27.50 -10.13
N SER A 239 -2.62 -28.11 -9.31
CA SER A 239 -2.76 -28.15 -7.85
C SER A 239 -1.43 -28.50 -7.19
N ASP A 240 -1.27 -28.12 -5.92
CA ASP A 240 -0.08 -28.41 -5.11
C ASP A 240 1.26 -28.03 -5.78
N GLY A 241 1.25 -26.97 -6.59
CA GLY A 241 2.44 -26.50 -7.32
C GLY A 241 2.80 -27.35 -8.54
N THR A 242 1.91 -28.23 -8.99
CA THR A 242 2.13 -29.18 -10.10
C THR A 242 0.99 -29.17 -11.11
N ILE A 243 1.18 -29.88 -12.22
CA ILE A 243 0.13 -30.19 -13.19
C ILE A 243 -0.29 -31.64 -12.98
N LYS A 244 -1.58 -31.91 -12.95
CA LYS A 244 -2.13 -33.25 -12.69
C LYS A 244 -3.16 -33.66 -13.72
N LYS A 245 -3.25 -34.96 -13.98
CA LYS A 245 -4.37 -35.61 -14.67
C LYS A 245 -5.15 -36.45 -13.66
N ARG A 246 -6.48 -36.40 -13.68
CA ARG A 246 -7.34 -37.19 -12.78
C ARG A 246 -8.57 -37.71 -13.53
N PRO A 247 -9.05 -38.94 -13.25
CA PRO A 247 -10.33 -39.39 -13.77
C PRO A 247 -11.48 -38.46 -13.35
N ALA A 248 -12.39 -38.14 -14.26
CA ALA A 248 -13.58 -37.32 -13.99
C ALA A 248 -14.55 -38.00 -13.01
N ALA A 249 -14.42 -39.33 -12.86
CA ALA A 249 -15.12 -40.14 -11.87
C ALA A 249 -14.61 -39.94 -10.42
N GLY A 250 -13.47 -39.28 -10.23
CA GLY A 250 -12.69 -39.31 -8.99
C GLY A 250 -11.67 -40.46 -8.98
N GLY A 251 -10.72 -40.40 -8.05
CA GLY A 251 -9.62 -41.36 -7.91
C GLY A 251 -8.25 -40.68 -7.88
N ALA A 252 -7.19 -41.49 -7.94
CA ALA A 252 -5.81 -41.01 -7.83
C ALA A 252 -5.45 -40.07 -8.99
N ALA A 253 -4.79 -38.95 -8.66
CA ALA A 253 -4.20 -38.05 -9.64
C ALA A 253 -2.81 -38.54 -10.08
N GLN A 254 -2.49 -38.31 -11.35
CA GLN A 254 -1.16 -38.51 -11.93
C GLN A 254 -0.50 -37.16 -12.17
N VAL A 255 0.71 -36.95 -11.65
CA VAL A 255 1.50 -35.74 -11.93
C VAL A 255 2.07 -35.79 -13.34
N VAL A 256 2.00 -34.66 -14.05
CA VAL A 256 2.70 -34.44 -15.32
C VAL A 256 4.00 -33.70 -15.00
N GLU A 257 5.08 -34.45 -14.91
CA GLU A 257 6.41 -33.93 -14.56
C GLU A 257 6.94 -32.97 -15.64
N PHE A 258 7.48 -31.83 -15.23
CA PHE A 258 8.10 -30.90 -16.16
C PHE A 258 9.23 -30.10 -15.53
N THR A 259 10.07 -29.52 -16.38
CA THR A 259 11.09 -28.55 -15.98
C THR A 259 10.95 -27.27 -16.81
N ALA A 260 11.17 -26.12 -16.19
CA ALA A 260 11.22 -24.83 -16.87
C ALA A 260 12.45 -24.07 -16.36
N ASP A 261 13.36 -23.73 -17.27
CA ASP A 261 14.60 -23.06 -16.91
C ASP A 261 14.39 -21.56 -16.82
N VAL A 262 14.36 -21.05 -15.59
CA VAL A 262 14.24 -19.62 -15.29
C VAL A 262 15.61 -19.10 -14.91
N SER A 263 16.13 -18.15 -15.68
CA SER A 263 17.40 -17.50 -15.43
C SER A 263 17.24 -15.99 -15.42
N PHE A 264 17.99 -15.34 -14.54
CA PHE A 264 18.05 -13.88 -14.44
C PHE A 264 19.41 -13.45 -13.95
N THR A 265 19.82 -12.25 -14.32
CA THR A 265 21.03 -11.60 -13.80
C THR A 265 20.59 -10.51 -12.85
N ARG A 266 21.24 -10.40 -11.69
CA ARG A 266 21.06 -9.25 -10.80
C ARG A 266 22.22 -8.28 -10.98
N PRO A 267 21.98 -7.10 -11.57
CA PRO A 267 22.99 -6.06 -11.63
C PRO A 267 23.41 -5.67 -10.21
N ALA A 268 24.71 -5.62 -9.95
CA ALA A 268 25.19 -4.97 -8.75
C ALA A 268 25.12 -3.45 -8.94
N PHE A 269 24.70 -2.75 -7.90
CA PHE A 269 24.83 -1.30 -7.82
C PHE A 269 25.41 -0.93 -6.45
N THR A 270 25.87 0.30 -6.31
CA THR A 270 26.35 0.81 -5.02
C THR A 270 25.20 1.56 -4.36
N PRO A 271 24.64 1.06 -3.24
CA PRO A 271 23.63 1.80 -2.51
C PRO A 271 24.20 3.12 -2.03
N LYS A 272 23.43 4.20 -2.16
CA LYS A 272 23.77 5.47 -1.54
C LYS A 272 23.82 5.27 -0.02
N ARG A 273 24.76 5.94 0.64
CA ARG A 273 24.86 5.91 2.09
C ARG A 273 24.28 7.17 2.66
N ARG A 274 23.40 7.00 3.65
CA ARG A 274 22.96 8.08 4.50
C ARG A 274 24.04 8.37 5.56
N SER A 275 24.34 9.65 5.78
CA SER A 275 25.17 10.07 6.91
C SER A 275 24.31 10.22 8.16
N PHE A 276 24.80 9.73 9.29
CA PHE A 276 24.19 9.92 10.62
C PHE A 276 24.96 10.89 11.52
N ASP A 277 26.16 11.31 11.10
CA ASP A 277 27.00 12.27 11.81
C ASP A 277 26.79 13.68 11.24
N VAL A 278 25.52 14.09 11.12
CA VAL A 278 25.14 15.40 10.60
C VAL A 278 25.08 16.38 11.77
N SER A 279 25.69 17.56 11.60
CA SER A 279 25.72 18.61 12.64
C SER A 279 25.44 19.99 12.04
N GLY A 280 24.88 20.88 12.86
CA GLY A 280 24.57 22.25 12.48
C GLY A 280 23.33 22.37 11.59
N PRO A 281 22.97 23.61 11.17
CA PRO A 281 21.73 23.88 10.45
C PRO A 281 21.65 23.13 9.11
N GLN A 282 20.51 22.47 8.89
CA GLN A 282 20.13 21.75 7.67
C GLN A 282 18.93 22.44 7.02
N PRO A 283 18.82 22.47 5.69
CA PRO A 283 17.64 23.01 5.01
C PRO A 283 16.40 22.13 5.30
N VAL A 284 15.26 22.77 5.55
CA VAL A 284 13.97 22.09 5.67
C VAL A 284 13.48 21.63 4.31
N ARG A 285 12.99 20.40 4.25
CA ARG A 285 12.35 19.76 3.09
C ARG A 285 10.87 19.48 3.34
N GLY A 286 10.48 19.29 4.60
CA GLY A 286 9.12 18.95 5.03
C GLY A 286 8.18 20.15 5.18
N ILE A 287 7.96 20.92 4.12
CA ILE A 287 6.92 21.98 4.13
C ILE A 287 5.57 21.33 3.80
N MET A 288 4.71 21.19 4.79
CA MET A 288 3.39 20.57 4.67
C MET A 288 2.29 21.58 4.41
N HIS A 289 1.46 21.27 3.40
CA HIS A 289 0.16 21.89 3.12
C HIS A 289 0.19 23.43 3.09
N PRO A 290 1.07 24.06 2.30
CA PRO A 290 1.14 25.51 2.18
C PRO A 290 -0.15 26.10 1.61
N VAL A 291 -0.64 27.17 2.23
CA VAL A 291 -1.87 27.88 1.82
C VAL A 291 -1.63 29.39 1.73
N VAL A 292 -2.06 30.00 0.62
CA VAL A 292 -1.98 31.46 0.43
C VAL A 292 -3.16 32.17 1.12
N SER A 293 -2.92 33.36 1.67
CA SER A 293 -3.98 34.21 2.21
C SER A 293 -4.89 34.75 1.09
N PRO A 294 -6.16 35.11 1.38
CA PRO A 294 -7.10 35.59 0.36
C PRO A 294 -6.62 36.83 -0.39
N ASP A 295 -5.89 37.74 0.27
CA ASP A 295 -5.30 38.93 -0.35
C ASP A 295 -4.03 38.63 -1.18
N GLY A 296 -3.51 37.40 -1.13
CA GLY A 296 -2.32 36.96 -1.84
C GLY A 296 -1.01 37.54 -1.30
N THR A 297 -0.96 37.98 -0.04
CA THR A 297 0.24 38.62 0.55
C THR A 297 0.98 37.74 1.56
N GLN A 298 0.34 36.70 2.10
CA GLN A 298 0.91 35.81 3.10
C GLN A 298 0.74 34.34 2.71
N VAL A 299 1.58 33.49 3.29
CA VAL A 299 1.47 32.03 3.21
C VAL A 299 1.52 31.46 4.61
N ALA A 300 0.70 30.45 4.89
CA ALA A 300 0.79 29.61 6.09
C ALA A 300 1.14 28.17 5.70
N PHE A 301 1.92 27.47 6.52
CA PHE A 301 2.34 26.08 6.28
C PHE A 301 2.76 25.42 7.60
N ALA A 302 2.86 24.10 7.64
CA ALA A 302 3.48 23.37 8.75
C ALA A 302 4.90 22.90 8.37
N ALA A 303 5.84 22.95 9.31
CA ALA A 303 7.21 22.45 9.11
C ALA A 303 7.92 22.28 10.47
N VAL A 304 8.74 21.22 10.58
CA VAL A 304 9.59 20.95 11.76
C VAL A 304 8.80 20.98 13.08
N GLY A 305 7.62 20.37 13.09
CA GLY A 305 6.74 20.32 14.27
C GLY A 305 5.72 21.45 14.37
N ASP A 306 5.99 22.63 13.83
CA ASP A 306 5.22 23.85 14.12
C ASP A 306 4.44 24.39 12.90
N LEU A 307 3.44 25.23 13.16
CA LEU A 307 2.82 26.10 12.16
C LEU A 307 3.64 27.37 11.95
N TRP A 308 3.72 27.80 10.70
CA TRP A 308 4.44 29.00 10.30
C TRP A 308 3.56 29.91 9.46
N THR A 309 3.79 31.22 9.56
CA THR A 309 3.31 32.20 8.59
C THR A 309 4.45 33.02 8.02
N MET A 310 4.28 33.47 6.79
CA MET A 310 5.29 34.26 6.08
C MET A 310 4.59 35.29 5.20
N THR A 311 4.94 36.56 5.34
CA THR A 311 4.66 37.55 4.30
C THR A 311 5.50 37.20 3.07
N ILE A 312 4.88 37.17 1.88
CA ILE A 312 5.60 36.82 0.66
C ILE A 312 6.73 37.84 0.41
N GLY A 313 7.95 37.34 0.29
CA GLY A 313 9.18 38.14 0.19
C GLY A 313 9.82 38.51 1.55
N GLY A 314 9.21 38.13 2.66
CA GLY A 314 9.75 38.26 4.03
C GLY A 314 10.37 36.96 4.56
N SER A 315 10.50 36.87 5.89
CA SER A 315 10.98 35.66 6.58
C SER A 315 9.83 34.94 7.27
N PRO A 316 9.86 33.59 7.35
CA PRO A 316 8.84 32.82 8.06
C PRO A 316 8.91 33.06 9.58
N LYS A 317 7.75 33.02 10.23
CA LYS A 317 7.57 33.20 11.68
C LYS A 317 6.76 32.04 12.25
N PRO A 318 7.19 31.40 13.34
CA PRO A 318 6.43 30.32 13.95
C PRO A 318 5.19 30.89 14.65
N LEU A 319 4.07 30.16 14.55
CA LEU A 319 2.81 30.42 15.24
C LEU A 319 2.60 29.51 16.45
N THR A 320 3.13 28.29 16.37
CA THR A 320 3.19 27.33 17.47
C THR A 320 4.64 27.02 17.81
N HIS A 321 4.85 26.46 19.00
CA HIS A 321 6.17 26.10 19.50
C HIS A 321 6.05 25.10 20.64
N ASP A 322 5.65 23.88 20.33
CA ASP A 322 5.48 22.82 21.32
C ASP A 322 5.77 21.41 20.75
N ALA A 323 5.32 20.35 21.43
CA ALA A 323 5.60 18.97 21.02
C ALA A 323 4.43 18.33 20.26
N TRP A 324 3.27 19.01 20.19
CA TRP A 324 2.09 18.48 19.54
C TRP A 324 2.27 18.53 18.01
N VAL A 325 1.38 17.84 17.30
CA VAL A 325 1.34 17.90 15.84
C VAL A 325 0.42 19.05 15.47
N GLU A 326 0.92 20.05 14.74
CA GLU A 326 0.07 21.00 14.03
C GLU A 326 0.20 20.90 12.52
N THR A 327 -0.93 20.91 11.81
CA THR A 327 -0.93 20.78 10.35
C THR A 327 -2.23 21.29 9.73
N ASP A 328 -2.35 21.11 8.43
CA ASP A 328 -3.54 21.43 7.63
C ASP A 328 -4.04 22.88 7.79
N PRO A 329 -3.18 23.92 7.68
CA PRO A 329 -3.63 25.30 7.79
C PRO A 329 -4.65 25.65 6.70
N ALA A 330 -5.60 26.52 7.04
CA ALA A 330 -6.61 27.04 6.12
C ALA A 330 -7.09 28.44 6.55
N TRP A 331 -6.92 29.44 5.67
CA TRP A 331 -7.35 30.81 5.91
C TRP A 331 -8.87 30.95 5.81
N SER A 332 -9.46 31.77 6.69
CA SER A 332 -10.83 32.25 6.51
C SER A 332 -10.93 33.13 5.25
N PRO A 333 -12.11 33.26 4.62
CA PRO A 333 -12.26 34.04 3.38
C PRO A 333 -11.88 35.51 3.52
N ASP A 334 -11.98 36.07 4.71
CA ASP A 334 -11.59 37.45 5.05
C ASP A 334 -10.13 37.59 5.51
N GLY A 335 -9.41 36.48 5.70
CA GLY A 335 -8.03 36.44 6.19
C GLY A 335 -7.85 36.77 7.68
N ALA A 336 -8.94 36.95 8.45
CA ALA A 336 -8.88 37.30 9.86
C ALA A 336 -8.58 36.09 10.78
N SER A 337 -8.81 34.87 10.30
CA SER A 337 -8.64 33.64 11.06
C SER A 337 -7.87 32.57 10.28
N LEU A 338 -7.16 31.72 11.01
CA LEU A 338 -6.47 30.54 10.47
C LEU A 338 -6.98 29.29 11.19
N ALA A 339 -7.63 28.39 10.47
CA ALA A 339 -7.96 27.06 10.96
C ALA A 339 -6.77 26.10 10.77
N TYR A 340 -6.63 25.12 11.65
CA TYR A 340 -5.61 24.06 11.57
C TYR A 340 -6.01 22.85 12.40
N SER A 341 -5.33 21.73 12.19
CA SER A 341 -5.52 20.48 12.94
C SER A 341 -4.42 20.30 13.97
N SER A 342 -4.78 19.92 15.20
CA SER A 342 -3.81 19.62 16.27
C SER A 342 -4.31 18.57 17.27
N ASP A 343 -3.41 17.71 17.76
CA ASP A 343 -3.68 16.72 18.82
C ASP A 343 -3.49 17.26 20.23
N ARG A 344 -3.15 18.55 20.38
CA ARG A 344 -2.97 19.19 21.68
C ARG A 344 -4.23 19.06 22.56
N PRO A 345 -4.08 18.78 23.86
CA PRO A 345 -5.20 18.58 24.77
C PRO A 345 -5.93 19.89 25.04
N SER A 346 -7.24 19.80 25.31
CA SER A 346 -8.03 20.97 25.69
C SER A 346 -7.73 21.36 27.14
N THR A 347 -7.54 22.65 27.43
CA THR A 347 -7.49 23.10 28.83
C THR A 347 -8.89 23.01 29.44
N GLY A 348 -9.12 22.04 30.31
CA GLY A 348 -10.23 22.08 31.28
C GLY A 348 -11.33 21.01 31.20
N LEU A 349 -11.22 19.92 30.44
CA LEU A 349 -12.17 18.81 30.52
C LEU A 349 -11.48 17.47 30.22
N GLY A 350 -11.74 16.45 31.04
CA GLY A 350 -11.25 15.09 30.81
C GLY A 350 -12.09 14.28 29.83
N ALA A 351 -11.47 13.21 29.32
CA ALA A 351 -11.99 12.10 28.51
C ALA A 351 -12.09 12.29 26.97
N GLY A 352 -11.68 13.42 26.40
CA GLY A 352 -11.61 13.65 24.94
C GLY A 352 -10.20 13.82 24.37
N ASP A 353 -9.16 13.54 25.16
CA ASP A 353 -7.79 13.97 24.86
C ASP A 353 -7.02 12.97 23.98
N GLY A 354 -6.33 13.46 22.94
CA GLY A 354 -5.22 12.75 22.24
C GLY A 354 -5.45 12.29 20.80
N PHE A 355 -6.36 12.92 20.06
CA PHE A 355 -6.47 12.77 18.60
C PHE A 355 -6.65 14.16 17.97
N MET A 356 -6.41 14.28 16.67
CA MET A 356 -6.43 15.54 15.94
C MET A 356 -7.79 16.24 16.04
N ASN A 357 -7.80 17.52 16.39
CA ASN A 357 -8.98 18.38 16.42
C ASN A 357 -8.75 19.65 15.61
N LEU A 358 -9.82 20.27 15.11
CA LEU A 358 -9.74 21.57 14.48
C LEU A 358 -9.64 22.67 15.53
N TRP A 359 -8.71 23.58 15.30
CA TRP A 359 -8.50 24.82 16.04
C TRP A 359 -8.62 26.01 15.10
N VAL A 360 -9.05 27.14 15.63
CA VAL A 360 -9.11 28.41 14.91
C VAL A 360 -8.28 29.42 15.69
N ARG A 361 -7.32 30.02 15.01
CA ARG A 361 -6.48 31.11 15.50
C ARG A 361 -7.00 32.44 14.97
N ASP A 362 -7.21 33.41 15.86
CA ASP A 362 -7.37 34.80 15.47
C ASP A 362 -6.01 35.39 15.07
N VAL A 363 -5.92 35.92 13.86
CA VAL A 363 -4.63 36.33 13.26
C VAL A 363 -4.05 37.57 13.96
N GLN A 364 -4.91 38.45 14.46
CA GLN A 364 -4.50 39.71 15.07
C GLN A 364 -4.03 39.53 16.52
N SER A 365 -4.81 38.82 17.33
CA SER A 365 -4.54 38.60 18.75
C SER A 365 -3.65 37.39 19.01
N GLY A 366 -3.59 36.45 18.06
CA GLY A 366 -2.92 35.16 18.25
C GLY A 366 -3.65 34.21 19.21
N ALA A 367 -4.90 34.50 19.56
CA ALA A 367 -5.70 33.65 20.43
C ALA A 367 -6.18 32.41 19.66
N ASP A 368 -5.98 31.23 20.25
CA ASP A 368 -6.48 29.98 19.70
C ASP A 368 -7.76 29.50 20.39
N ARG A 369 -8.67 28.90 19.62
CA ARG A 369 -9.89 28.27 20.12
C ARG A 369 -10.09 26.91 19.48
N GLN A 370 -10.28 25.87 20.29
CA GLN A 370 -10.66 24.55 19.81
C GLN A 370 -12.09 24.60 19.28
N LEU A 371 -12.28 24.14 18.04
CA LEU A 371 -13.56 24.16 17.36
C LEU A 371 -14.28 22.81 17.43
N THR A 372 -13.58 21.70 17.20
CA THR A 372 -14.17 20.35 17.26
C THR A 372 -13.87 19.67 18.60
N ARG A 373 -14.83 18.88 19.09
CA ARG A 373 -14.73 18.10 20.34
C ARG A 373 -15.34 16.70 20.19
N GLY A 374 -15.27 16.15 18.97
CA GLY A 374 -15.87 14.86 18.62
C GLY A 374 -15.10 13.66 19.21
N THR A 375 -15.47 12.45 18.81
CA THR A 375 -14.79 11.19 19.21
C THR A 375 -13.85 10.63 18.14
N ALA A 376 -13.70 11.34 17.02
CA ALA A 376 -12.85 10.97 15.89
C ALA A 376 -11.95 12.16 15.52
N ALA A 377 -10.84 11.88 14.85
CA ALA A 377 -9.91 12.91 14.39
C ALA A 377 -10.58 13.82 13.33
N ALA A 378 -10.28 15.12 13.38
CA ALA A 378 -10.79 16.11 12.44
C ALA A 378 -9.61 16.79 11.71
N MET A 379 -9.52 16.58 10.40
CA MET A 379 -8.37 16.97 9.57
C MET A 379 -8.77 17.69 8.28
N GLN A 380 -7.80 18.31 7.60
CA GLN A 380 -7.97 18.92 6.27
C GLN A 380 -9.07 20.00 6.20
N ALA A 381 -9.01 20.99 7.11
CA ALA A 381 -9.99 22.08 7.17
C ALA A 381 -10.12 22.85 5.83
N SER A 382 -11.36 23.25 5.51
CA SER A 382 -11.70 24.07 4.34
C SER A 382 -12.88 25.00 4.66
N TRP A 383 -12.68 26.31 4.57
CA TRP A 383 -13.69 27.31 4.93
C TRP A 383 -14.75 27.49 3.84
N SER A 384 -16.02 27.65 4.26
CA SER A 384 -17.09 28.08 3.37
C SER A 384 -16.87 29.53 2.90
N PRO A 385 -17.39 29.94 1.73
CA PRO A 385 -17.16 31.28 1.17
C PRO A 385 -17.61 32.43 2.08
N ASP A 386 -18.60 32.19 2.94
CA ASP A 386 -19.14 33.15 3.91
C ASP A 386 -18.43 33.11 5.28
N GLY A 387 -17.47 32.20 5.47
CA GLY A 387 -16.72 32.03 6.73
C GLY A 387 -17.51 31.43 7.88
N SER A 388 -18.78 31.02 7.68
CA SER A 388 -19.63 30.53 8.77
C SER A 388 -19.41 29.05 9.10
N ARG A 389 -18.85 28.27 8.16
CA ARG A 389 -18.69 26.81 8.25
C ARG A 389 -17.31 26.37 7.80
N ILE A 390 -16.86 25.24 8.34
CA ILE A 390 -15.64 24.55 7.90
C ILE A 390 -15.98 23.10 7.55
N ALA A 391 -15.62 22.66 6.35
CA ALA A 391 -15.63 21.26 5.95
C ALA A 391 -14.31 20.59 6.38
N PHE A 392 -14.38 19.33 6.77
CA PHE A 392 -13.24 18.52 7.19
C PHE A 392 -13.51 17.03 6.97
N SER A 393 -12.46 16.21 7.05
CA SER A 393 -12.54 14.76 6.96
C SER A 393 -12.12 14.09 8.27
N ASP A 394 -12.69 12.93 8.55
CA ASP A 394 -12.17 11.99 9.54
C ASP A 394 -11.32 10.89 8.86
N PRO A 395 -10.53 10.12 9.63
CA PRO A 395 -9.68 9.05 9.08
C PRO A 395 -10.46 7.94 8.37
N GLU A 396 -11.73 7.72 8.73
CA GLU A 396 -12.61 6.77 8.06
C GLU A 396 -13.14 7.28 6.70
N GLY A 397 -12.83 8.53 6.34
CA GLY A 397 -13.16 9.13 5.06
C GLY A 397 -14.56 9.75 5.00
N GLN A 398 -15.21 9.97 6.14
CA GLN A 398 -16.45 10.73 6.21
C GLN A 398 -16.17 12.23 6.00
N ILE A 399 -17.02 12.89 5.22
CA ILE A 399 -16.95 14.34 5.05
C ILE A 399 -17.95 15.01 5.98
N GLN A 400 -17.46 15.92 6.81
CA GLN A 400 -18.23 16.58 7.86
C GLN A 400 -18.11 18.10 7.75
N ILE A 401 -19.05 18.82 8.35
CA ILE A 401 -19.10 20.27 8.41
C ILE A 401 -19.32 20.71 9.85
N VAL A 402 -18.47 21.60 10.33
CA VAL A 402 -18.62 22.26 11.63
C VAL A 402 -19.06 23.71 11.45
N ASP A 403 -20.04 24.15 12.25
CA ASP A 403 -20.43 25.55 12.37
C ASP A 403 -19.41 26.30 13.24
N VAL A 404 -18.83 27.38 12.72
CA VAL A 404 -17.67 28.05 13.34
C VAL A 404 -18.04 28.68 14.69
N LYS A 405 -19.28 29.17 14.83
CA LYS A 405 -19.76 29.87 16.02
C LYS A 405 -20.14 28.92 17.14
N SER A 406 -20.92 27.89 16.84
CA SER A 406 -21.48 26.95 17.81
C SER A 406 -20.60 25.73 18.06
N GLY A 407 -19.73 25.37 17.12
CA GLY A 407 -19.00 24.10 17.14
C GLY A 407 -19.87 22.89 16.81
N ALA A 408 -21.12 23.09 16.35
CA ALA A 408 -22.01 21.99 15.97
C ALA A 408 -21.52 21.31 14.70
N ILE A 409 -21.39 19.99 14.75
CA ILE A 409 -20.92 19.16 13.63
C ILE A 409 -22.10 18.46 12.98
N LYS A 410 -22.13 18.47 11.64
CA LYS A 410 -23.05 17.67 10.83
C LYS A 410 -22.30 16.90 9.75
N ARG A 411 -22.79 15.71 9.44
CA ARG A 411 -22.29 14.90 8.32
C ARG A 411 -22.73 15.52 6.98
N ALA A 412 -21.81 15.66 6.04
CA ALA A 412 -22.06 16.10 4.68
C ALA A 412 -22.14 14.92 3.69
N HIS A 413 -21.29 13.91 3.87
CA HIS A 413 -21.29 12.69 3.08
C HIS A 413 -20.82 11.50 3.94
N ASP A 414 -21.25 10.30 3.57
CA ASP A 414 -20.78 9.05 4.17
C ASP A 414 -19.31 8.75 3.81
N HIS A 415 -18.79 7.63 4.30
CA HIS A 415 -17.39 7.23 4.13
C HIS A 415 -17.00 7.08 2.65
N LEU A 416 -16.03 7.87 2.21
CA LEU A 416 -15.33 7.75 0.95
C LEU A 416 -13.99 7.05 1.17
N ASN A 417 -13.44 6.43 0.13
CA ASN A 417 -12.13 5.80 0.20
C ASN A 417 -11.00 6.84 0.20
N GLU A 418 -10.72 7.42 1.38
CA GLU A 418 -9.65 8.40 1.62
C GLU A 418 -9.66 9.52 0.57
N ALA A 419 -10.77 10.27 0.52
CA ALA A 419 -10.97 11.36 -0.42
C ALA A 419 -9.95 12.51 -0.20
N GLY A 420 -9.71 13.30 -1.24
CA GLY A 420 -8.92 14.52 -1.13
C GLY A 420 -9.62 15.61 -0.33
N ARG A 421 -8.86 16.64 0.08
CA ARG A 421 -9.35 17.80 0.82
C ARG A 421 -10.53 18.46 0.09
N ALA A 422 -11.60 18.75 0.82
CA ALA A 422 -12.81 19.35 0.26
C ALA A 422 -12.59 20.81 -0.17
N SER A 423 -13.24 21.21 -1.26
CA SER A 423 -13.31 22.59 -1.72
C SER A 423 -14.77 23.02 -1.93
N TRP A 424 -15.13 24.22 -1.48
CA TRP A 424 -16.51 24.69 -1.50
C TRP A 424 -16.92 25.25 -2.86
N SER A 425 -18.17 25.02 -3.24
CA SER A 425 -18.81 25.79 -4.32
C SER A 425 -18.92 27.27 -3.92
N PRO A 426 -18.91 28.21 -4.88
CA PRO A 426 -18.94 29.65 -4.61
C PRO A 426 -20.20 30.13 -3.87
N ASP A 427 -21.30 29.37 -3.96
CA ASP A 427 -22.56 29.65 -3.27
C ASP A 427 -22.68 28.94 -1.92
N GLY A 428 -21.71 28.10 -1.53
CA GLY A 428 -21.71 27.35 -0.27
C GLY A 428 -22.72 26.19 -0.21
N ASN A 429 -23.31 25.79 -1.34
CA ASN A 429 -24.34 24.73 -1.42
C ASN A 429 -23.80 23.36 -1.82
N ALA A 430 -22.50 23.24 -2.11
CA ALA A 430 -21.86 21.98 -2.44
C ALA A 430 -20.39 21.96 -2.04
N LEU A 431 -19.84 20.77 -1.95
CA LEU A 431 -18.40 20.50 -1.86
C LEU A 431 -17.95 19.74 -3.10
N VAL A 432 -16.68 19.87 -3.47
CA VAL A 432 -15.99 18.96 -4.37
C VAL A 432 -14.82 18.31 -3.66
N VAL A 433 -14.61 17.03 -3.94
CA VAL A 433 -13.47 16.23 -3.47
C VAL A 433 -12.92 15.41 -4.63
N SER A 434 -11.63 15.05 -4.57
CA SER A 434 -11.08 13.99 -5.42
C SER A 434 -11.38 12.66 -4.75
N SER A 435 -12.07 11.76 -5.45
CA SER A 435 -12.51 10.48 -4.89
C SER A 435 -12.29 9.35 -5.89
N LEU A 436 -12.05 8.14 -5.38
CA LEU A 436 -11.84 6.95 -6.21
C LEU A 436 -13.15 6.53 -6.88
N LYS A 437 -13.17 6.55 -8.22
CA LYS A 437 -14.21 5.87 -9.00
C LYS A 437 -13.68 4.55 -9.54
N VAL A 438 -14.18 3.45 -8.98
CA VAL A 438 -13.80 2.09 -9.39
C VAL A 438 -14.40 1.73 -10.74
N TYR A 439 -13.66 0.93 -11.53
CA TYR A 439 -14.17 0.44 -12.83
C TYR A 439 -15.14 -0.72 -12.65
N SER A 440 -14.93 -1.55 -11.62
CA SER A 440 -15.77 -2.70 -11.30
C SER A 440 -15.73 -3.01 -9.81
N THR A 441 -16.64 -3.86 -9.34
CA THR A 441 -16.59 -4.39 -7.97
C THR A 441 -15.66 -5.61 -7.84
N ARG A 442 -15.24 -6.24 -8.96
CA ARG A 442 -14.29 -7.36 -8.98
C ARG A 442 -12.86 -6.92 -8.64
N PHE A 443 -12.47 -5.72 -9.09
CA PHE A 443 -11.16 -5.12 -8.82
C PHE A 443 -11.34 -3.71 -8.26
N ARG A 444 -10.64 -3.43 -7.17
CA ARG A 444 -10.79 -2.18 -6.41
C ARG A 444 -10.15 -0.97 -7.10
N GLU A 445 -9.23 -1.18 -8.02
CA GLU A 445 -8.49 -0.11 -8.68
C GLU A 445 -9.39 0.69 -9.64
N GLY A 446 -9.16 2.00 -9.70
CA GLY A 446 -9.94 2.91 -10.51
C GLY A 446 -9.19 4.19 -10.81
N THR A 447 -9.92 5.24 -11.17
CA THR A 447 -9.34 6.58 -11.39
C THR A 447 -9.88 7.54 -10.35
N ASN A 448 -9.03 8.42 -9.85
CA ASN A 448 -9.49 9.54 -9.04
C ASN A 448 -10.26 10.53 -9.93
N GLN A 449 -11.48 10.89 -9.54
CA GLN A 449 -12.38 11.78 -10.26
C GLN A 449 -12.96 12.84 -9.32
N VAL A 450 -13.58 13.88 -9.88
CA VAL A 450 -14.27 14.90 -9.07
C VAL A 450 -15.62 14.34 -8.63
N LEU A 451 -15.83 14.25 -7.32
CA LEU A 451 -17.15 14.02 -6.73
C LEU A 451 -17.68 15.34 -6.18
N ARG A 452 -18.81 15.80 -6.70
CA ARG A 452 -19.58 16.91 -6.14
C ARG A 452 -20.58 16.38 -5.14
N ILE A 453 -20.38 16.74 -3.87
CA ILE A 453 -21.28 16.45 -2.75
C ILE A 453 -22.29 17.58 -2.62
N SER A 454 -23.57 17.27 -2.69
CA SER A 454 -24.65 18.27 -2.51
C SER A 454 -24.90 18.56 -1.03
N LEU A 455 -25.11 19.85 -0.70
CA LEU A 455 -25.58 20.29 0.62
C LEU A 455 -26.99 20.87 0.59
N ASP A 456 -27.60 20.94 -0.59
CA ASP A 456 -28.92 21.48 -0.90
C ASP A 456 -29.99 20.40 -1.17
N GLY A 457 -29.66 19.13 -0.91
CA GLY A 457 -30.57 17.99 -1.04
C GLY A 457 -30.69 17.42 -2.46
N GLN A 458 -29.85 17.87 -3.39
CA GLN A 458 -29.69 17.24 -4.70
C GLN A 458 -28.84 15.96 -4.59
N PRO A 459 -28.91 15.05 -5.59
CA PRO A 459 -27.97 13.94 -5.65
C PRO A 459 -26.54 14.41 -5.93
N ASP A 460 -25.58 13.67 -5.40
CA ASP A 460 -24.17 13.81 -5.73
C ASP A 460 -23.90 13.53 -7.21
N ARG A 461 -22.84 14.15 -7.74
CA ARG A 461 -22.49 14.04 -9.17
C ARG A 461 -21.01 13.81 -9.37
N TRP A 462 -20.67 12.88 -10.26
CA TRP A 462 -19.31 12.61 -10.69
C TRP A 462 -18.98 13.43 -11.94
N PHE A 463 -17.79 14.03 -11.97
CA PHE A 463 -17.22 14.62 -13.17
C PHE A 463 -15.85 14.01 -13.48
N ASP A 464 -15.66 13.67 -14.75
CA ASP A 464 -14.42 13.11 -15.27
C ASP A 464 -13.79 14.09 -16.28
N PRO A 465 -13.05 15.11 -15.82
CA PRO A 465 -12.49 16.12 -16.71
C PRO A 465 -11.34 15.57 -17.58
N MET A 466 -10.79 14.39 -17.24
CA MET A 466 -9.78 13.68 -18.02
C MET A 466 -10.08 12.18 -18.06
N PRO A 467 -10.93 11.75 -19.01
CA PRO A 467 -11.35 10.36 -19.12
C PRO A 467 -10.19 9.38 -19.03
N HIS A 468 -10.35 8.38 -18.14
CA HIS A 468 -9.37 7.32 -17.87
C HIS A 468 -8.04 7.75 -17.23
N LYS A 469 -7.92 9.01 -16.79
CA LYS A 469 -6.79 9.50 -15.99
C LYS A 469 -7.23 9.90 -14.58
N SER A 470 -6.33 9.72 -13.62
CA SER A 470 -6.57 10.14 -12.25
C SER A 470 -6.31 11.64 -12.10
N ILE A 471 -7.25 12.36 -11.47
CA ILE A 471 -7.14 13.79 -11.19
C ILE A 471 -6.99 14.05 -9.70
N GLY A 472 -5.91 14.73 -9.31
CA GLY A 472 -5.48 14.81 -7.92
C GLY A 472 -5.13 13.42 -7.38
N MET A 473 -3.94 13.22 -6.83
CA MET A 473 -3.59 11.95 -6.18
C MET A 473 -4.30 11.77 -4.82
N ARG A 474 -5.52 12.34 -4.67
CA ARG A 474 -6.25 12.60 -3.41
C ARG A 474 -5.39 13.43 -2.46
N GLU A 475 -5.54 13.32 -1.14
CA GLU A 475 -4.81 14.20 -0.19
C GLU A 475 -5.05 15.70 -0.48
N ASP A 476 -4.00 16.52 -0.59
CA ASP A 476 -4.07 17.95 -0.83
C ASP A 476 -3.81 18.36 -2.30
N TYR A 477 -3.89 17.40 -3.24
CA TYR A 477 -3.62 17.62 -4.67
C TYR A 477 -4.80 18.23 -5.46
N GLY A 478 -5.86 18.68 -4.79
CA GLY A 478 -7.10 19.19 -5.40
C GLY A 478 -8.16 18.12 -5.68
N PRO A 479 -9.31 18.47 -6.29
CA PRO A 479 -9.61 19.73 -6.95
C PRO A 479 -9.85 20.90 -5.98
N VAL A 480 -9.44 22.11 -6.39
CA VAL A 480 -9.72 23.37 -5.70
C VAL A 480 -10.50 24.31 -6.61
N TRP A 481 -11.68 24.74 -6.16
CA TRP A 481 -12.56 25.67 -6.87
C TRP A 481 -12.00 27.09 -6.76
N SER A 482 -12.03 27.85 -7.86
CA SER A 482 -11.74 29.28 -7.81
C SER A 482 -12.81 30.04 -7.01
N PRO A 483 -12.45 31.07 -6.24
CA PRO A 483 -13.41 31.86 -5.46
C PRO A 483 -14.56 32.45 -6.29
N ASP A 484 -14.33 32.84 -7.54
CA ASP A 484 -15.35 33.34 -8.47
C ASP A 484 -16.27 32.26 -9.05
N GLY A 485 -15.95 30.99 -8.84
CA GLY A 485 -16.74 29.84 -9.28
C GLY A 485 -16.52 29.39 -10.72
N THR A 486 -15.61 30.00 -11.48
CA THR A 486 -15.50 29.79 -12.94
C THR A 486 -14.48 28.73 -13.35
N GLN A 487 -13.58 28.34 -12.45
CA GLN A 487 -12.49 27.42 -12.73
C GLN A 487 -12.26 26.43 -11.58
N MET A 488 -11.65 25.30 -11.90
CA MET A 488 -11.05 24.39 -10.92
C MET A 488 -9.59 24.14 -11.26
N ALA A 489 -8.79 23.84 -10.25
CA ALA A 489 -7.41 23.42 -10.41
C ALA A 489 -7.14 22.11 -9.66
N ALA A 490 -6.24 21.28 -10.18
CA ALA A 490 -5.76 20.08 -9.52
C ALA A 490 -4.36 19.71 -10.05
N ILE A 491 -3.69 18.80 -9.36
CA ILE A 491 -2.47 18.19 -9.87
C ILE A 491 -2.83 16.99 -10.74
N ILE A 492 -2.44 17.02 -12.01
CA ILE A 492 -2.71 16.00 -13.01
C ILE A 492 -1.39 15.69 -13.73
N ASP A 493 -1.03 14.40 -13.80
CA ASP A 493 0.27 13.94 -14.34
C ASP A 493 1.47 14.64 -13.67
N GLY A 494 1.30 15.00 -12.39
CA GLY A 494 2.29 15.72 -11.59
C GLY A 494 2.35 17.23 -11.83
N LEU A 495 1.61 17.79 -12.79
CA LEU A 495 1.59 19.23 -13.10
C LEU A 495 0.36 19.91 -12.53
N LEU A 496 0.48 21.21 -12.22
CA LEU A 496 -0.69 22.03 -11.89
C LEU A 496 -1.48 22.28 -13.18
N ALA A 497 -2.74 21.85 -13.20
CA ALA A 497 -3.65 22.04 -14.31
C ALA A 497 -4.91 22.79 -13.88
N VAL A 498 -5.48 23.57 -14.80
CA VAL A 498 -6.70 24.37 -14.61
C VAL A 498 -7.69 24.09 -15.73
N TRP A 499 -8.99 24.04 -15.42
CA TRP A 499 -10.07 23.96 -16.42
C TRP A 499 -11.26 24.84 -16.05
N PRO A 500 -12.02 25.35 -17.04
CA PRO A 500 -13.25 26.07 -16.79
C PRO A 500 -14.37 25.12 -16.34
N VAL A 501 -15.20 25.60 -15.43
CA VAL A 501 -16.39 24.90 -14.92
C VAL A 501 -17.61 25.82 -14.93
N ALA A 502 -18.80 25.24 -15.00
CA ALA A 502 -20.02 25.95 -14.64
C ALA A 502 -20.12 26.08 -13.10
N ARG A 503 -21.03 26.94 -12.63
CA ARG A 503 -21.27 27.13 -11.19
C ARG A 503 -21.66 25.85 -10.45
N ASP A 504 -22.26 24.88 -11.15
CA ASP A 504 -22.60 23.58 -10.58
C ASP A 504 -21.41 22.59 -10.58
N GLY A 505 -20.23 23.00 -11.07
CA GLY A 505 -19.01 22.20 -11.12
C GLY A 505 -18.83 21.43 -12.43
N MET A 506 -19.80 21.48 -13.35
CA MET A 506 -19.70 20.75 -14.61
C MET A 506 -18.55 21.28 -15.47
N PRO A 507 -17.60 20.42 -15.90
CA PRO A 507 -16.50 20.84 -16.76
C PRO A 507 -17.00 21.46 -18.08
N ARG A 508 -16.39 22.58 -18.48
CA ARG A 508 -16.70 23.31 -19.73
C ARG A 508 -15.57 23.27 -20.76
N GLY A 509 -14.47 22.61 -20.42
CA GLY A 509 -13.31 22.41 -21.28
C GLY A 509 -12.33 21.45 -20.61
N SER A 510 -11.32 21.02 -21.36
CA SER A 510 -10.28 20.12 -20.87
C SER A 510 -9.29 20.84 -19.96
N PRO A 511 -8.70 20.15 -18.96
CA PRO A 511 -7.59 20.69 -18.19
C PRO A 511 -6.39 21.07 -19.07
N ARG A 512 -5.81 22.24 -18.76
CA ARG A 512 -4.55 22.71 -19.34
C ARG A 512 -3.50 22.88 -18.23
N PRO A 513 -2.25 22.44 -18.43
CA PRO A 513 -1.19 22.71 -17.47
C PRO A 513 -0.88 24.21 -17.41
N VAL A 514 -0.60 24.70 -16.21
CA VAL A 514 -0.08 26.05 -15.92
C VAL A 514 1.27 26.02 -15.21
N SER A 515 1.79 24.82 -14.89
CA SER A 515 3.18 24.59 -14.48
C SER A 515 3.90 23.70 -15.50
N THR A 516 5.24 23.78 -15.50
CA THR A 516 6.14 22.87 -16.26
C THR A 516 6.95 21.95 -15.35
N GLU A 517 6.87 22.19 -14.04
CA GLU A 517 7.50 21.42 -12.98
C GLU A 517 6.45 20.73 -12.12
N LEU A 518 6.90 19.74 -11.34
CA LEU A 518 6.03 19.01 -10.44
C LEU A 518 5.40 19.95 -9.43
N ALA A 519 4.10 19.78 -9.21
CA ALA A 519 3.29 20.62 -8.36
C ALA A 519 2.62 19.81 -7.24
N GLY A 520 2.38 20.45 -6.12
CA GLY A 520 1.59 19.97 -4.99
C GLY A 520 0.80 21.13 -4.35
N SER A 521 -0.18 20.78 -3.51
CA SER A 521 -0.87 21.73 -2.62
C SER A 521 -1.41 23.02 -3.29
N PRO A 522 -2.17 22.94 -4.40
CA PRO A 522 -2.65 24.14 -5.09
C PRO A 522 -3.66 24.93 -4.24
N THR A 523 -3.47 26.25 -4.09
CA THR A 523 -4.42 27.14 -3.42
C THR A 523 -4.62 28.46 -4.17
N TRP A 524 -5.87 28.93 -4.27
CA TRP A 524 -6.22 30.16 -4.99
C TRP A 524 -6.03 31.40 -4.14
N THR A 525 -5.57 32.49 -4.76
CA THR A 525 -5.79 33.84 -4.21
C THR A 525 -7.26 34.24 -4.34
N GLY A 526 -7.75 35.12 -3.46
CA GLY A 526 -9.16 35.53 -3.42
C GLY A 526 -9.65 36.23 -4.69
N ASP A 527 -8.73 36.82 -5.46
CA ASP A 527 -9.00 37.44 -6.77
C ASP A 527 -9.23 36.43 -7.92
N SER A 528 -9.14 35.11 -7.65
CA SER A 528 -9.25 34.03 -8.65
C SER A 528 -8.26 34.13 -9.82
N ARG A 529 -7.18 34.89 -9.67
CA ARG A 529 -6.21 35.15 -10.75
C ARG A 529 -4.95 34.31 -10.61
N ARG A 530 -4.52 34.05 -9.38
CA ARG A 530 -3.25 33.37 -9.08
C ARG A 530 -3.48 32.12 -8.25
N ILE A 531 -2.58 31.16 -8.42
CA ILE A 531 -2.54 29.93 -7.63
C ILE A 531 -1.15 29.82 -7.00
N LEU A 532 -1.11 29.59 -5.68
CA LEU A 532 0.09 29.11 -5.00
C LEU A 532 0.17 27.59 -5.19
N TYR A 533 1.33 27.08 -5.54
CA TYR A 533 1.61 25.64 -5.54
C TYR A 533 3.02 25.36 -5.04
N GLN A 534 3.23 24.15 -4.55
CA GLN A 534 4.52 23.69 -4.06
C GLN A 534 5.28 22.94 -5.15
N SER A 535 6.58 23.23 -5.30
CA SER A 535 7.51 22.52 -6.19
C SER A 535 8.81 22.26 -5.46
N GLY A 536 9.03 20.99 -5.07
CA GLY A 536 10.15 20.63 -4.20
C GLY A 536 10.10 21.40 -2.88
N THR A 537 11.21 22.00 -2.47
CA THR A 537 11.29 22.81 -1.24
C THR A 537 10.82 24.26 -1.43
N ARG A 538 10.30 24.61 -2.61
CA ARG A 538 9.88 25.98 -2.96
C ARG A 538 8.38 26.09 -3.11
N LEU A 539 7.89 27.31 -2.90
CA LEU A 539 6.50 27.68 -3.17
C LEU A 539 6.47 28.66 -4.34
N LYS A 540 5.47 28.56 -5.20
CA LYS A 540 5.39 29.36 -6.43
C LYS A 540 4.01 29.92 -6.61
N LEU A 541 3.94 31.20 -6.95
CA LEU A 541 2.70 31.87 -7.30
C LEU A 541 2.65 32.02 -8.82
N VAL A 542 1.67 31.38 -9.47
CA VAL A 542 1.48 31.42 -10.93
C VAL A 542 0.26 32.29 -11.28
N ASP A 543 0.41 33.13 -12.29
CA ASP A 543 -0.71 33.80 -12.95
C ASP A 543 -1.38 32.85 -13.95
N VAL A 544 -2.66 32.53 -13.71
CA VAL A 544 -3.37 31.46 -14.44
C VAL A 544 -3.61 31.80 -15.91
N ALA A 545 -3.81 33.08 -16.23
CA ALA A 545 -4.08 33.54 -17.59
C ALA A 545 -2.84 33.45 -18.49
N SER A 546 -1.67 33.86 -17.96
CA SER A 546 -0.40 33.83 -18.70
C SER A 546 0.39 32.52 -18.54
N ALA A 547 0.02 31.68 -17.56
CA ALA A 547 0.78 30.49 -17.15
C ALA A 547 2.25 30.82 -16.79
N ARG A 548 2.48 31.98 -16.17
CA ARG A 548 3.80 32.44 -15.74
C ARG A 548 3.89 32.49 -14.23
N VAL A 549 4.97 31.93 -13.68
CA VAL A 549 5.34 32.12 -12.28
C VAL A 549 5.68 33.60 -12.08
N VAL A 550 4.91 34.28 -11.23
CA VAL A 550 5.09 35.71 -10.90
C VAL A 550 5.90 35.91 -9.63
N GLN A 551 5.94 34.90 -8.74
CA GLN A 551 6.79 34.87 -7.56
C GLN A 551 7.32 33.45 -7.34
N ASP A 552 8.62 33.35 -7.11
CA ASP A 552 9.31 32.15 -6.64
C ASP A 552 9.71 32.40 -5.17
N ILE A 553 9.15 31.61 -4.26
CA ILE A 553 9.16 31.85 -2.81
C ILE A 553 9.97 30.74 -2.17
N ASP A 554 11.07 31.15 -1.53
CA ASP A 554 11.94 30.28 -0.77
C ASP A 554 11.82 30.66 0.72
N PRO A 555 11.23 29.80 1.57
CA PRO A 555 11.12 30.10 2.99
C PRO A 555 12.47 30.21 3.71
N HIS A 556 13.56 29.66 3.13
CA HIS A 556 14.88 29.60 3.74
C HIS A 556 14.88 29.05 5.17
N LEU A 557 13.96 28.12 5.46
CA LEU A 557 13.81 27.52 6.78
C LEU A 557 14.88 26.45 7.02
N THR A 558 15.43 26.42 8.23
CA THR A 558 16.44 25.43 8.64
C THR A 558 16.03 24.72 9.91
N TRP A 559 16.44 23.47 10.06
CA TRP A 559 16.34 22.68 11.29
C TRP A 559 17.74 22.22 11.72
N THR A 560 17.92 21.83 12.97
CA THR A 560 19.22 21.32 13.47
C THR A 560 19.03 19.94 14.10
N PRO A 561 19.79 18.92 13.68
CA PRO A 561 19.78 17.61 14.35
C PRO A 561 20.15 17.73 15.82
N ALA A 562 19.50 16.95 16.67
CA ALA A 562 19.80 16.91 18.09
C ALA A 562 21.24 16.41 18.31
N SER A 563 22.04 17.21 19.02
CA SER A 563 23.43 16.83 19.36
C SER A 563 23.48 16.07 20.67
N ARG A 564 24.28 14.99 20.72
CA ARG A 564 24.54 14.22 21.94
C ARG A 564 25.98 14.38 22.37
N SER A 565 26.20 14.53 23.67
CA SER A 565 27.54 14.62 24.23
C SER A 565 27.64 13.87 25.56
N GLY A 566 28.86 13.58 25.97
CA GLY A 566 29.16 12.86 27.20
C GLY A 566 29.22 11.35 27.00
N THR A 567 29.96 10.71 27.89
CA THR A 567 30.13 9.26 27.92
C THR A 567 29.12 8.62 28.88
N LYS A 568 28.49 7.51 28.45
CA LYS A 568 27.60 6.68 29.26
C LYS A 568 28.06 5.23 29.18
N THR A 569 27.88 4.49 30.27
CA THR A 569 28.15 3.05 30.30
C THR A 569 26.86 2.31 30.56
N ILE A 570 26.48 1.39 29.67
CA ILE A 570 25.36 0.48 29.89
C ILE A 570 25.94 -0.82 30.40
N HIS A 571 25.58 -1.20 31.63
CA HIS A 571 26.05 -2.43 32.25
C HIS A 571 25.00 -3.52 32.08
N ALA A 572 25.25 -4.48 31.18
CA ALA A 572 24.31 -5.51 30.78
C ALA A 572 24.58 -6.84 31.49
N GLY A 573 23.60 -7.34 32.25
CA GLY A 573 23.63 -8.67 32.84
C GLY A 573 23.68 -9.77 31.79
N ARG A 574 22.86 -9.61 30.74
CA ARG A 574 22.86 -10.41 29.51
C ARG A 574 23.01 -9.49 28.30
N PHE A 575 23.79 -9.92 27.33
CA PHE A 575 24.12 -9.13 26.15
C PHE A 575 24.05 -9.98 24.88
N TRP A 576 23.41 -9.44 23.84
CA TRP A 576 23.48 -9.99 22.50
C TRP A 576 23.80 -8.88 21.50
N ASN A 577 24.85 -9.05 20.72
CA ASN A 577 25.33 -8.01 19.81
C ASN A 577 24.60 -7.96 18.46
N GLY A 578 23.71 -8.91 18.15
CA GLY A 578 23.05 -9.01 16.83
C GLY A 578 23.78 -9.91 15.81
N ARG A 579 25.05 -10.27 16.06
CA ARG A 579 25.90 -11.01 15.11
C ARG A 579 26.12 -12.46 15.54
N THR A 580 26.40 -12.72 16.81
CA THR A 580 26.68 -14.08 17.32
C THR A 580 25.39 -14.84 17.63
N ASP A 581 25.46 -16.17 17.73
CA ASP A 581 24.30 -16.98 18.17
C ASP A 581 24.20 -17.08 19.70
N ALA A 582 25.27 -16.75 20.42
CA ALA A 582 25.34 -16.87 21.87
C ALA A 582 25.04 -15.54 22.59
N VAL A 583 24.36 -15.65 23.74
CA VAL A 583 24.25 -14.60 24.76
C VAL A 583 25.56 -14.53 25.54
N GLN A 584 26.07 -13.32 25.75
CA GLN A 584 27.17 -13.03 26.66
C GLN A 584 26.62 -12.48 27.98
N SER A 585 27.43 -12.49 29.02
CA SER A 585 27.03 -12.00 30.35
C SER A 585 28.01 -10.98 30.88
N ASN A 586 27.50 -10.07 31.71
CA ASN A 586 28.31 -9.10 32.44
C ASN A 586 29.18 -8.24 31.52
N ILE A 587 28.52 -7.53 30.60
CA ILE A 587 29.16 -6.72 29.55
C ILE A 587 28.90 -5.24 29.82
N ASP A 588 29.94 -4.40 29.70
CA ASP A 588 29.84 -2.95 29.67
C ASP A 588 29.87 -2.46 28.22
N ILE A 589 28.85 -1.67 27.84
CA ILE A 589 28.75 -0.98 26.54
C ILE A 589 29.03 0.49 26.81
N VAL A 590 30.16 1.00 26.34
CA VAL A 590 30.54 2.40 26.49
C VAL A 590 30.05 3.17 25.28
N VAL A 591 29.20 4.18 25.50
CA VAL A 591 28.65 5.08 24.48
C VAL A 591 29.27 6.46 24.67
N ASP A 592 29.69 7.10 23.58
CA ASP A 592 30.20 8.47 23.56
C ASP A 592 29.35 9.31 22.59
N GLY A 593 28.60 10.27 23.13
CA GLY A 593 27.55 10.96 22.39
C GLY A 593 26.49 9.98 21.90
N HIS A 594 26.39 9.81 20.58
CA HIS A 594 25.43 8.91 19.93
C HIS A 594 26.03 7.60 19.37
N ARG A 595 27.34 7.38 19.52
CA ARG A 595 28.01 6.17 19.00
C ARG A 595 28.56 5.28 20.11
N ILE A 596 28.56 3.98 19.84
CA ILE A 596 29.18 2.98 20.70
C ILE A 596 30.69 3.10 20.55
N LYS A 597 31.38 3.42 21.66
CA LYS A 597 32.83 3.53 21.73
C LYS A 597 33.49 2.17 21.91
N SER A 598 32.99 1.36 22.85
CA SER A 598 33.49 0.00 23.08
C SER A 598 32.42 -0.93 23.69
N VAL A 599 32.66 -2.23 23.54
CA VAL A 599 31.86 -3.32 24.13
C VAL A 599 32.84 -4.30 24.76
N GLU A 600 32.82 -4.42 26.09
CA GLU A 600 33.87 -5.11 26.84
C GLU A 600 33.28 -5.88 28.03
N PRO A 601 33.94 -6.94 28.54
CA PRO A 601 33.58 -7.51 29.84
C PRO A 601 33.59 -6.45 30.94
N HIS A 602 32.70 -6.60 31.92
CA HIS A 602 32.50 -5.61 32.97
C HIS A 602 33.79 -5.25 33.72
N ARG A 603 33.99 -3.94 33.95
CA ARG A 603 35.04 -3.39 34.81
C ARG A 603 34.56 -2.15 35.53
N ASP A 604 34.76 -2.08 36.85
CA ASP A 604 34.43 -0.90 37.68
C ASP A 604 35.00 0.42 37.14
N ALA A 605 36.18 0.37 36.50
CA ALA A 605 36.81 1.55 35.92
C ALA A 605 35.99 2.20 34.77
N LEU A 606 35.12 1.44 34.10
CA LEU A 606 34.23 1.95 33.05
C LEU A 606 33.00 2.65 33.62
N HIS A 607 32.78 2.59 34.94
CA HIS A 607 31.61 3.14 35.64
C HIS A 607 31.87 4.53 36.24
N ALA A 608 32.90 5.24 35.76
CA ALA A 608 33.30 6.57 36.27
C ALA A 608 32.38 7.74 35.85
N GLY A 609 31.19 7.48 35.29
CA GLY A 609 30.28 8.47 34.70
C GLY A 609 28.79 8.09 34.84
N THR A 610 27.95 8.49 33.88
CA THR A 610 26.54 8.06 33.88
C THR A 610 26.47 6.56 33.55
N VAL A 611 25.98 5.77 34.50
CA VAL A 611 25.76 4.34 34.32
C VAL A 611 24.27 4.07 34.13
N VAL A 612 23.94 3.33 33.08
CA VAL A 612 22.63 2.71 32.90
C VAL A 612 22.74 1.27 33.37
N ASP A 613 22.27 1.01 34.59
CA ASP A 613 22.32 -0.32 35.19
C ASP A 613 21.24 -1.21 34.57
N ALA A 614 21.68 -2.24 33.83
CA ALA A 614 20.89 -3.30 33.26
C ALA A 614 21.43 -4.69 33.70
N SER A 615 21.99 -4.76 34.92
CA SER A 615 22.64 -5.96 35.49
C SER A 615 21.72 -7.19 35.60
N ASN A 616 20.40 -6.99 35.63
CA ASN A 616 19.41 -8.08 35.70
C ASN A 616 18.71 -8.32 34.36
N GLU A 617 18.99 -7.49 33.36
CA GLU A 617 18.27 -7.40 32.09
C GLU A 617 19.13 -7.92 30.92
N THR A 618 18.47 -8.09 29.78
CA THR A 618 19.14 -8.37 28.50
C THR A 618 19.19 -7.10 27.66
N VAL A 619 20.37 -6.77 27.14
CA VAL A 619 20.55 -5.70 26.16
C VAL A 619 20.72 -6.30 24.77
N ILE A 620 19.87 -5.85 23.83
CA ILE A 620 19.89 -6.24 22.42
C ILE A 620 19.94 -4.99 21.51
N PRO A 621 20.29 -5.11 20.21
CA PRO A 621 20.19 -3.98 19.29
C PRO A 621 18.75 -3.47 19.21
N GLY A 622 18.60 -2.16 18.95
CA GLY A 622 17.32 -1.54 18.62
C GLY A 622 16.59 -2.29 17.51
N LEU A 623 15.28 -2.52 17.68
CA LEU A 623 14.48 -3.18 16.66
C LEU A 623 14.24 -2.25 15.46
N ILE A 624 14.19 -2.84 14.27
CA ILE A 624 13.98 -2.19 12.98
C ILE A 624 12.73 -2.77 12.34
N GLU A 625 11.72 -1.92 12.14
CA GLU A 625 10.50 -2.25 11.41
C GLU A 625 10.59 -1.78 9.97
N ILE A 626 10.63 -2.70 9.01
CA ILE A 626 10.90 -2.34 7.62
C ILE A 626 9.64 -1.96 6.82
N HIS A 627 8.44 -2.08 7.39
CA HIS A 627 7.22 -1.80 6.66
C HIS A 627 6.11 -1.33 7.61
N THR A 628 5.91 -0.01 7.66
CA THR A 628 4.90 0.67 8.46
C THR A 628 4.53 2.00 7.81
N HIS A 629 3.28 2.42 7.86
CA HIS A 629 2.79 3.67 7.27
C HIS A 629 2.45 4.66 8.38
N LEU A 630 3.23 5.73 8.53
CA LEU A 630 2.99 6.72 9.59
C LEU A 630 1.73 7.53 9.28
N ASN A 631 0.77 7.56 10.22
CA ASN A 631 -0.47 8.32 10.10
C ASN A 631 -0.56 9.40 11.18
N LYS A 632 -0.72 10.66 10.76
CA LYS A 632 -0.85 11.84 11.63
C LYS A 632 -2.06 11.81 12.57
N GLU A 633 -3.06 10.95 12.34
CA GLU A 633 -4.20 10.79 13.27
C GLU A 633 -3.77 10.39 14.69
N PHE A 634 -2.60 9.74 14.83
CA PHE A 634 -2.01 9.32 16.10
C PHE A 634 -1.26 10.45 16.82
N GLY A 635 -1.16 11.64 16.20
CA GLY A 635 -0.55 12.82 16.80
C GLY A 635 0.90 12.61 17.22
N GLU A 636 1.31 13.30 18.29
CA GLU A 636 2.67 13.21 18.86
C GLU A 636 2.99 11.81 19.38
N ALA A 637 1.97 11.06 19.84
CA ALA A 637 2.16 9.76 20.46
C ALA A 637 2.75 8.73 19.51
N LEU A 638 2.55 8.88 18.19
CA LEU A 638 3.01 7.95 17.15
C LEU A 638 4.50 7.57 17.32
N GLY A 639 5.38 8.55 17.53
CA GLY A 639 6.80 8.27 17.67
C GLY A 639 7.14 7.56 19.00
N ARG A 640 6.43 7.90 20.09
CA ARG A 640 6.56 7.22 21.38
C ARG A 640 6.04 5.79 21.36
N GLU A 641 5.02 5.49 20.54
CA GLU A 641 4.51 4.14 20.35
C GLU A 641 5.63 3.19 19.91
N PHE A 642 6.37 3.52 18.85
CA PHE A 642 7.48 2.68 18.38
C PHE A 642 8.54 2.45 19.46
N LEU A 643 8.99 3.52 20.12
CA LEU A 643 10.03 3.41 21.15
C LEU A 643 9.54 2.63 22.37
N ALA A 644 8.27 2.72 22.78
CA ALA A 644 7.73 1.96 23.91
C ALA A 644 7.73 0.43 23.68
N TRP A 645 7.91 0.00 22.43
CA TRP A 645 8.02 -1.40 22.01
C TRP A 645 9.44 -1.80 21.58
N GLY A 646 10.46 -0.96 21.81
CA GLY A 646 11.86 -1.28 21.46
C GLY A 646 12.25 -0.96 20.01
N ILE A 647 11.37 -0.30 19.24
CA ILE A 647 11.59 -0.02 17.82
C ILE A 647 12.23 1.35 17.67
N THR A 648 13.51 1.34 17.28
CA THR A 648 14.34 2.56 17.18
C THR A 648 14.45 3.08 15.75
N THR A 649 14.13 2.24 14.76
CA THR A 649 14.18 2.58 13.35
C THR A 649 12.97 2.00 12.61
N VAL A 650 12.39 2.80 11.73
CA VAL A 650 11.25 2.40 10.89
C VAL A 650 11.53 2.74 9.42
N ARG A 651 10.93 1.97 8.50
CA ARG A 651 10.88 2.30 7.07
C ARG A 651 9.43 2.49 6.64
N ASN A 652 9.12 3.67 6.08
CA ASN A 652 7.82 3.98 5.48
C ASN A 652 7.86 3.77 3.95
N PRO A 653 7.15 2.76 3.41
CA PRO A 653 7.22 2.39 2.00
C PRO A 653 6.22 3.12 1.09
N ALA A 654 5.33 3.95 1.62
CA ALA A 654 4.48 4.81 0.82
C ALA A 654 3.93 5.96 1.67
N THR A 655 4.19 7.19 1.26
CA THR A 655 3.71 8.40 1.94
C THR A 655 3.91 9.62 1.04
N ASN A 656 3.22 10.71 1.37
CA ASN A 656 3.44 12.00 0.73
C ASN A 656 4.89 12.48 0.94
N THR A 657 5.45 13.14 -0.08
CA THR A 657 6.86 13.58 -0.07
C THR A 657 7.16 14.53 1.09
N TYR A 658 6.26 15.45 1.39
CA TYR A 658 6.53 16.50 2.38
C TYR A 658 6.23 16.03 3.79
N GLU A 659 5.17 15.24 3.98
CA GLU A 659 4.83 14.65 5.28
C GLU A 659 5.95 13.76 5.82
N THR A 660 6.60 12.98 4.95
CA THR A 660 7.67 12.11 5.42
C THR A 660 8.93 12.84 5.82
N TRP A 661 9.25 13.95 5.15
CA TRP A 661 10.37 14.80 5.53
C TRP A 661 10.07 15.55 6.82
N GLU A 662 8.85 16.07 7.00
CA GLU A 662 8.46 16.75 8.23
C GLU A 662 8.60 15.81 9.44
N ASN A 663 8.10 14.57 9.33
CA ASN A 663 8.28 13.56 10.38
C ASN A 663 9.75 13.28 10.68
N ARG A 664 10.60 13.12 9.65
CA ARG A 664 12.03 12.87 9.83
C ARG A 664 12.71 14.03 10.55
N GLU A 665 12.48 15.24 10.07
CA GLU A 665 13.08 16.47 10.59
C GLU A 665 12.64 16.71 12.04
N ALA A 666 11.37 16.47 12.37
CA ALA A 666 10.85 16.57 13.73
C ALA A 666 11.44 15.50 14.69
N PHE A 667 11.62 14.25 14.24
CA PHE A 667 12.20 13.18 15.06
C PHE A 667 13.72 13.28 15.25
N GLU A 668 14.42 13.90 14.30
CA GLU A 668 15.88 14.04 14.35
C GLU A 668 16.34 15.33 15.01
N SER A 669 15.48 16.35 15.08
CA SER A 669 15.68 17.55 15.90
C SER A 669 15.24 17.38 17.36
N ASP A 670 14.65 16.23 17.72
CA ASP A 670 13.94 16.00 18.99
C ASP A 670 12.78 16.97 19.28
N VAL A 671 12.27 17.67 18.26
CA VAL A 671 11.04 18.45 18.42
C VAL A 671 9.91 17.51 18.86
N ARG A 672 9.82 16.34 18.22
CA ARG A 672 8.98 15.21 18.64
C ARG A 672 9.83 13.97 18.91
N ILE A 673 9.44 13.19 19.92
CA ILE A 673 10.11 11.93 20.25
C ILE A 673 9.68 10.89 19.21
N GLY A 674 10.64 10.23 18.55
CA GLY A 674 10.33 9.18 17.59
C GLY A 674 11.51 8.34 17.12
N PRO A 675 11.24 7.27 16.35
CA PRO A 675 12.27 6.43 15.75
C PRO A 675 12.98 7.16 14.62
N ARG A 676 14.11 6.62 14.19
CA ARG A 676 14.74 7.04 12.94
C ARG A 676 13.92 6.57 11.76
N LEU A 677 13.66 7.45 10.81
CA LEU A 677 12.79 7.19 9.68
C LEU A 677 13.60 7.02 8.38
N PHE A 678 13.47 5.86 7.73
CA PHE A 678 13.80 5.64 6.32
C PHE A 678 12.54 5.74 5.49
N THR A 679 12.61 6.33 4.31
CA THR A 679 11.40 6.62 3.56
C THR A 679 11.60 6.70 2.06
N THR A 680 10.50 6.49 1.37
CA THR A 680 10.27 6.89 -0.02
C THR A 680 9.24 8.01 -0.02
N GLY A 681 9.08 8.69 -1.15
CA GLY A 681 7.86 9.46 -1.39
C GLY A 681 6.72 8.57 -1.91
N PRO A 682 5.78 9.18 -2.65
CA PRO A 682 4.68 8.50 -3.32
C PRO A 682 5.09 7.20 -4.02
N PRO A 683 4.37 6.08 -3.82
CA PRO A 683 4.65 4.86 -4.55
C PRO A 683 4.34 5.04 -6.04
N PHE A 684 5.12 4.39 -6.91
CA PHE A 684 4.95 4.50 -8.36
C PHE A 684 4.02 3.39 -8.83
N ASP A 685 2.88 3.77 -9.42
CA ASP A 685 1.84 2.85 -9.86
C ASP A 685 1.44 3.10 -11.32
N GLY A 686 0.57 2.26 -11.87
CA GLY A 686 -0.02 2.48 -13.19
C GLY A 686 -1.16 3.52 -13.17
N THR A 687 -1.89 3.61 -14.27
CA THR A 687 -2.94 4.64 -14.45
C THR A 687 -4.18 4.48 -13.58
N ARG A 688 -4.40 3.27 -13.06
CA ARG A 688 -5.51 2.96 -12.15
C ARG A 688 -4.97 2.78 -10.75
N ILE A 689 -5.22 3.73 -9.86
CA ILE A 689 -4.66 3.76 -8.51
C ILE A 689 -5.75 3.54 -7.46
N TYR A 690 -5.44 2.75 -6.44
CA TYR A 690 -6.36 2.51 -5.32
C TYR A 690 -6.07 3.39 -4.12
N TYR A 691 -4.81 3.48 -3.70
CA TYR A 691 -4.42 4.22 -2.49
C TYR A 691 -4.26 5.72 -2.77
N PRO A 692 -4.53 6.58 -1.78
CA PRO A 692 -4.21 7.99 -1.89
C PRO A 692 -2.68 8.19 -1.93
N GLY A 693 -2.25 9.32 -2.46
CA GLY A 693 -0.83 9.68 -2.57
C GLY A 693 -0.03 8.89 -3.61
N GLY A 694 -0.60 7.84 -4.23
CA GLY A 694 0.07 7.06 -5.27
C GLY A 694 0.35 7.89 -6.52
N THR A 695 1.56 7.76 -7.09
CA THR A 695 1.87 8.39 -8.38
C THR A 695 1.33 7.50 -9.50
N SER A 696 0.15 7.83 -10.03
CA SER A 696 -0.34 7.26 -11.29
C SER A 696 0.63 7.63 -12.41
N LEU A 697 1.26 6.64 -13.04
CA LEU A 697 2.16 6.82 -14.18
C LEU A 697 1.56 6.21 -15.45
N ASP A 698 1.72 6.93 -16.55
CA ASP A 698 1.50 6.46 -17.91
C ASP A 698 2.75 6.67 -18.79
N ASP A 699 2.62 6.51 -20.10
CA ASP A 699 3.70 6.72 -21.07
C ASP A 699 3.88 8.19 -21.50
N THR A 700 3.19 9.16 -20.89
CA THR A 700 3.13 10.56 -21.35
C THR A 700 4.24 11.47 -20.83
N GLY A 701 5.29 10.93 -20.22
CA GLY A 701 6.50 11.69 -19.82
C GLY A 701 6.57 12.11 -18.35
N GLN A 702 5.64 11.64 -17.50
CA GLN A 702 5.66 11.90 -16.05
C GLN A 702 6.78 11.17 -15.31
N LEU A 703 7.19 9.98 -15.79
CA LEU A 703 8.21 9.16 -15.12
C LEU A 703 9.54 9.90 -14.87
N PRO A 704 10.16 10.59 -15.87
CA PRO A 704 11.33 11.42 -15.64
C PRO A 704 11.17 12.44 -14.51
N LEU A 705 10.02 13.12 -14.43
CA LEU A 705 9.74 14.09 -13.38
C LEU A 705 9.65 13.41 -12.00
N ALA A 706 8.94 12.27 -11.92
CA ALA A 706 8.81 11.51 -10.68
C ALA A 706 10.17 10.99 -10.17
N LEU A 707 11.02 10.50 -11.06
CA LEU A 707 12.40 10.07 -10.73
C LEU A 707 13.28 11.26 -10.31
N GLN A 708 13.15 12.40 -10.99
CA GLN A 708 13.85 13.63 -10.63
C GLN A 708 13.47 14.10 -9.22
N ARG A 709 12.16 14.07 -8.86
CA ARG A 709 11.71 14.32 -7.48
C ARG A 709 12.34 13.34 -6.50
N ALA A 710 12.40 12.05 -6.81
CA ALA A 710 13.00 11.07 -5.92
C ALA A 710 14.48 11.39 -5.62
N LYS A 711 15.22 11.83 -6.64
CA LYS A 711 16.60 12.30 -6.52
C LYS A 711 16.71 13.57 -5.68
N ASP A 712 15.96 14.62 -6.02
CA ASP A 712 16.07 15.94 -5.40
C ASP A 712 15.60 15.91 -3.94
N ALA A 713 14.52 15.18 -3.68
CA ALA A 713 14.01 14.93 -2.35
C ALA A 713 14.84 13.88 -1.58
N ASP A 714 15.91 13.33 -2.14
CA ASP A 714 16.85 12.40 -1.50
C ASP A 714 16.19 11.17 -0.84
N PHE A 715 15.23 10.53 -1.52
CA PHE A 715 14.56 9.32 -1.00
C PHE A 715 15.51 8.15 -0.80
N ASP A 716 15.33 7.37 0.28
CA ASP A 716 16.23 6.26 0.61
C ASP A 716 16.08 5.08 -0.37
N PHE A 717 14.89 4.92 -0.95
CA PHE A 717 14.52 3.86 -1.88
C PHE A 717 13.32 4.28 -2.73
N ILE A 718 12.98 3.48 -3.74
CA ILE A 718 11.74 3.65 -4.53
C ILE A 718 10.81 2.44 -4.30
N LYS A 719 9.52 2.72 -4.14
CA LYS A 719 8.47 1.71 -4.10
C LYS A 719 7.70 1.68 -5.42
N THR A 720 7.52 0.50 -6.01
CA THR A 720 6.60 0.29 -7.13
C THR A 720 5.37 -0.53 -6.72
N TYR A 721 4.27 -0.33 -7.47
CA TYR A 721 2.95 -0.81 -7.07
C TYR A 721 2.18 -1.58 -8.16
N VAL A 722 0.96 -1.99 -7.80
CA VAL A 722 0.22 -3.15 -8.33
C VAL A 722 -0.22 -3.03 -9.79
N ARG A 723 -0.44 -1.83 -10.32
CA ARG A 723 -0.85 -1.58 -11.71
C ARG A 723 0.29 -1.06 -12.58
N LEU A 724 1.51 -0.92 -12.04
CA LEU A 724 2.66 -0.47 -12.82
C LEU A 724 3.07 -1.51 -13.88
N PRO A 725 3.09 -1.18 -15.19
CA PRO A 725 3.52 -2.11 -16.24
C PRO A 725 4.97 -2.59 -16.05
N ASP A 726 5.25 -3.86 -16.36
CA ASP A 726 6.54 -4.50 -16.09
C ASP A 726 7.73 -3.81 -16.79
N LEU A 727 7.54 -3.33 -18.02
CA LEU A 727 8.58 -2.57 -18.75
C LEU A 727 8.88 -1.22 -18.09
N MET A 728 7.86 -0.57 -17.52
CA MET A 728 8.03 0.67 -16.79
C MET A 728 8.74 0.40 -15.45
N GLN A 729 8.36 -0.68 -14.76
CA GLN A 729 9.05 -1.13 -13.55
C GLN A 729 10.53 -1.41 -13.81
N LYS A 730 10.87 -2.10 -14.89
CA LYS A 730 12.27 -2.33 -15.29
C LYS A 730 13.04 -1.02 -15.42
N ARG A 731 12.48 -0.04 -16.15
CA ARG A 731 13.11 1.28 -16.32
C ARG A 731 13.29 2.00 -14.97
N ILE A 732 12.29 1.94 -14.09
CA ILE A 732 12.38 2.53 -12.75
C ILE A 732 13.53 1.89 -11.96
N ILE A 733 13.66 0.56 -11.98
CA ILE A 733 14.75 -0.15 -11.28
C ILE A 733 16.11 0.29 -11.82
N GLU A 734 16.28 0.32 -13.14
CA GLU A 734 17.54 0.73 -13.77
C GLU A 734 17.94 2.17 -13.41
N GLU A 735 17.00 3.12 -13.43
CA GLU A 735 17.29 4.51 -13.05
C GLU A 735 17.51 4.69 -11.54
N ALA A 736 16.74 3.99 -10.69
CA ALA A 736 16.90 4.01 -9.24
C ALA A 736 18.29 3.51 -8.83
N HIS A 737 18.74 2.40 -9.42
CA HIS A 737 20.07 1.84 -9.17
C HIS A 737 21.20 2.79 -9.60
N ARG A 738 21.02 3.56 -10.68
CA ARG A 738 21.97 4.64 -11.06
C ARG A 738 22.04 5.76 -10.04
N MET A 739 20.97 5.99 -9.28
CA MET A 739 20.92 6.94 -8.17
C MET A 739 21.36 6.33 -6.83
N GLY A 740 21.75 5.04 -6.82
CA GLY A 740 22.10 4.33 -5.59
C GLY A 740 20.89 3.96 -4.73
N MET A 741 19.67 4.00 -5.27
CA MET A 741 18.45 3.72 -4.51
C MET A 741 17.96 2.29 -4.79
N PRO A 742 17.76 1.44 -3.76
CA PRO A 742 17.10 0.16 -3.95
C PRO A 742 15.63 0.34 -4.35
N VAL A 743 15.06 -0.70 -4.95
CA VAL A 743 13.63 -0.72 -5.35
C VAL A 743 12.91 -1.88 -4.70
N THR A 744 11.75 -1.61 -4.07
CA THR A 744 10.85 -2.66 -3.60
C THR A 744 9.49 -2.66 -4.30
N SER A 745 8.83 -3.81 -4.31
CA SER A 745 7.57 -4.00 -5.04
C SER A 745 6.59 -4.93 -4.33
N HIS A 746 5.34 -4.96 -4.77
CA HIS A 746 4.41 -6.07 -4.47
C HIS A 746 4.66 -7.29 -5.34
N GLU A 747 5.32 -7.07 -6.48
CA GLU A 747 5.52 -8.08 -7.51
C GLU A 747 6.85 -8.81 -7.31
N LEU A 748 6.81 -10.15 -7.39
CA LEU A 748 8.00 -11.01 -7.28
C LEU A 748 8.70 -11.12 -8.64
N TYR A 749 7.96 -11.55 -9.66
CA TYR A 749 8.50 -11.80 -11.01
C TYR A 749 7.62 -11.09 -12.04
N PRO A 750 8.19 -10.38 -13.04
CA PRO A 750 9.62 -10.30 -13.39
C PRO A 750 10.46 -9.28 -12.60
N ALA A 751 9.91 -8.62 -11.57
CA ALA A 751 10.63 -7.60 -10.80
C ALA A 751 12.02 -8.06 -10.31
N VAL A 752 12.13 -9.27 -9.73
CA VAL A 752 13.40 -9.86 -9.30
C VAL A 752 14.38 -10.04 -10.46
N ALA A 753 13.89 -10.39 -11.66
CA ALA A 753 14.70 -10.58 -12.85
C ALA A 753 15.21 -9.25 -13.43
N TYR A 754 14.50 -8.15 -13.16
CA TYR A 754 14.95 -6.80 -13.50
C TYR A 754 15.88 -6.18 -12.45
N GLY A 755 16.10 -6.86 -11.32
CA GLY A 755 17.03 -6.43 -10.28
C GLY A 755 16.39 -5.85 -9.02
N ALA A 756 15.06 -5.88 -8.87
CA ALA A 756 14.40 -5.39 -7.66
C ALA A 756 15.01 -6.00 -6.38
N ASP A 757 15.07 -5.20 -5.32
CA ASP A 757 15.84 -5.49 -4.10
C ASP A 757 15.00 -6.10 -2.99
N GLY A 758 13.70 -5.80 -2.98
CA GLY A 758 12.75 -6.36 -2.02
C GLY A 758 11.36 -6.60 -2.58
N VAL A 759 10.68 -7.61 -2.06
CA VAL A 759 9.25 -7.85 -2.28
C VAL A 759 8.50 -7.74 -0.95
N GLU A 760 7.44 -6.94 -0.97
CA GLU A 760 6.55 -6.76 0.18
C GLU A 760 5.36 -7.73 0.12
N HIS A 761 4.91 -8.11 1.31
CA HIS A 761 3.78 -8.97 1.64
C HIS A 761 3.86 -10.37 1.05
N ILE A 762 3.76 -11.42 1.86
CA ILE A 762 3.65 -12.81 1.36
C ILE A 762 2.38 -13.01 0.52
N ARG A 763 1.29 -12.34 0.92
CA ARG A 763 0.08 -12.12 0.13
C ARG A 763 -0.15 -10.62 0.03
N GLY A 764 -0.05 -10.08 -1.18
CA GLY A 764 -0.40 -8.70 -1.47
C GLY A 764 -1.48 -8.64 -2.54
N THR A 765 -2.06 -7.46 -2.72
CA THR A 765 -2.91 -7.23 -3.89
C THR A 765 -2.10 -7.35 -5.17
N SER A 766 -2.74 -7.83 -6.24
CA SER A 766 -2.11 -7.98 -7.54
C SER A 766 -3.12 -7.70 -8.64
N ARG A 767 -2.66 -7.05 -9.73
CA ARG A 767 -3.45 -6.82 -10.95
C ARG A 767 -4.00 -8.09 -11.58
N ARG A 768 -3.50 -9.27 -11.19
CA ARG A 768 -3.87 -10.58 -11.74
C ARG A 768 -5.15 -11.17 -11.14
N GLY A 769 -5.65 -10.62 -10.03
CA GLY A 769 -6.80 -11.18 -9.30
C GLY A 769 -6.45 -12.34 -8.36
N TYR A 770 -5.18 -12.70 -8.26
CA TYR A 770 -4.63 -13.67 -7.33
C TYR A 770 -3.17 -13.32 -7.03
N SER A 771 -2.63 -13.83 -5.92
CA SER A 771 -1.22 -13.63 -5.57
C SER A 771 -0.31 -14.55 -6.38
N PRO A 772 0.76 -14.05 -7.02
CA PRO A 772 1.75 -14.91 -7.67
C PRO A 772 2.70 -15.59 -6.67
N LYS A 773 2.62 -15.26 -5.37
CA LYS A 773 3.54 -15.75 -4.34
C LYS A 773 2.95 -16.86 -3.47
N ILE A 774 1.62 -16.94 -3.42
CA ILE A 774 0.90 -17.81 -2.49
C ILE A 774 -0.47 -18.22 -3.06
N SER A 775 -0.90 -19.44 -2.77
CA SER A 775 -2.17 -20.00 -3.27
C SER A 775 -3.41 -19.56 -2.49
N GLY A 776 -4.59 -20.07 -2.88
CA GLY A 776 -5.83 -19.89 -2.13
C GLY A 776 -5.77 -20.43 -0.70
N LEU A 777 -5.01 -21.51 -0.48
CA LEU A 777 -4.77 -22.11 0.84
C LEU A 777 -3.54 -21.56 1.56
N SER A 778 -3.05 -20.40 1.14
CA SER A 778 -1.88 -19.72 1.72
C SER A 778 -0.58 -20.53 1.63
N ARG A 779 -0.44 -21.44 0.67
CA ARG A 779 0.80 -22.19 0.43
C ARG A 779 1.67 -21.48 -0.62
N SER A 780 2.97 -21.38 -0.36
CA SER A 780 3.96 -21.00 -1.37
C SER A 780 4.67 -22.25 -1.88
N TYR A 781 4.99 -22.29 -3.17
CA TYR A 781 5.61 -23.45 -3.82
C TYR A 781 7.04 -23.17 -4.24
N ARG A 782 7.69 -24.20 -4.79
CA ARG A 782 9.12 -24.21 -5.10
C ARG A 782 9.57 -23.05 -5.96
N ASP A 783 8.77 -22.64 -6.95
CA ASP A 783 9.06 -21.49 -7.82
C ASP A 783 9.29 -20.19 -7.02
N VAL A 784 8.49 -19.96 -5.99
CA VAL A 784 8.60 -18.80 -5.10
C VAL A 784 9.81 -18.93 -4.16
N ILE A 785 9.96 -20.09 -3.51
CA ILE A 785 11.05 -20.34 -2.55
C ILE A 785 12.42 -20.27 -3.22
N ASP A 786 12.57 -20.92 -4.39
CA ASP A 786 13.81 -20.98 -5.14
C ASP A 786 14.18 -19.59 -5.67
N LEU A 787 13.21 -18.81 -6.19
CA LEU A 787 13.46 -17.43 -6.63
C LEU A 787 13.98 -16.53 -5.50
N LEU A 788 13.33 -16.54 -4.33
CA LEU A 788 13.75 -15.73 -3.18
C LEU A 788 15.12 -16.17 -2.65
N THR A 789 15.35 -17.47 -2.60
CA THR A 789 16.60 -18.04 -2.11
C THR A 789 17.78 -17.78 -3.05
N ALA A 790 17.58 -17.94 -4.37
CA ALA A 790 18.61 -17.74 -5.37
C ALA A 790 18.93 -16.25 -5.57
N SER A 791 17.90 -15.39 -5.58
CA SER A 791 18.08 -13.95 -5.81
C SER A 791 18.68 -13.22 -4.62
N LYS A 792 18.45 -13.68 -3.39
CA LYS A 792 18.69 -12.91 -2.15
C LYS A 792 17.93 -11.58 -2.09
N MET A 793 16.91 -11.41 -2.93
CA MET A 793 15.93 -10.33 -2.77
C MET A 793 15.27 -10.48 -1.39
N THR A 794 15.04 -9.38 -0.69
CA THR A 794 14.39 -9.46 0.63
C THR A 794 12.91 -9.79 0.47
N LEU A 795 12.39 -10.65 1.34
CA LEU A 795 10.95 -10.81 1.53
C LEU A 795 10.57 -10.11 2.84
N THR A 796 9.64 -9.17 2.78
CA THR A 796 8.92 -8.66 3.96
C THR A 796 7.54 -9.34 4.02
N PRO A 797 7.33 -10.38 4.82
CA PRO A 797 6.13 -11.22 4.77
C PRO A 797 4.83 -10.53 5.18
N THR A 798 4.88 -9.66 6.21
CA THR A 798 3.70 -9.04 6.83
C THR A 798 2.58 -10.06 7.12
N ILE A 799 2.90 -11.20 7.75
CA ILE A 799 1.94 -12.27 8.10
C ILE A 799 0.83 -11.71 9.00
N GLY A 800 1.15 -10.71 9.83
CA GLY A 800 0.22 -9.97 10.69
C GLY A 800 -1.10 -9.61 10.00
N ILE A 801 -1.04 -8.93 8.85
CA ILE A 801 -2.23 -8.50 8.08
C ILE A 801 -2.92 -9.64 7.33
N GLN A 802 -2.29 -10.81 7.27
CA GLN A 802 -2.82 -12.03 6.63
C GLN A 802 -3.39 -13.02 7.66
N GLY A 803 -3.83 -12.50 8.81
CA GLY A 803 -4.41 -13.27 9.91
C GLY A 803 -3.44 -13.63 11.04
N GLY A 804 -2.15 -13.38 10.88
CA GLY A 804 -1.13 -13.67 11.91
C GLY A 804 -1.36 -12.89 13.20
N PHE A 805 -1.71 -11.61 13.11
CA PHE A 805 -1.99 -10.78 14.28
C PHE A 805 -3.16 -11.38 15.08
N ARG A 806 -4.26 -11.71 14.38
CA ARG A 806 -5.43 -12.36 14.96
C ARG A 806 -5.07 -13.71 15.59
N LEU A 807 -4.29 -14.55 14.92
CA LEU A 807 -3.92 -15.85 15.49
C LEU A 807 -3.14 -15.69 16.80
N GLN A 808 -2.21 -14.74 16.87
CA GLN A 808 -1.45 -14.50 18.10
C GLN A 808 -2.31 -13.94 19.23
N THR A 809 -3.27 -13.05 18.95
CA THR A 809 -4.21 -12.56 19.97
C THR A 809 -5.20 -13.63 20.43
N LEU A 810 -5.60 -14.56 19.55
CA LEU A 810 -6.43 -15.70 19.95
C LEU A 810 -5.68 -16.70 20.85
N ARG A 811 -4.37 -16.87 20.62
CA ARG A 811 -3.50 -17.72 21.45
C ARG A 811 -3.20 -17.08 22.82
N ASP A 812 -3.19 -15.75 22.88
CA ASP A 812 -2.87 -14.99 24.08
C ASP A 812 -3.57 -13.62 24.06
N ALA A 813 -4.73 -13.51 24.70
CA ALA A 813 -5.52 -12.27 24.68
C ALA A 813 -4.89 -11.13 25.52
N SER A 814 -3.92 -11.44 26.41
CA SER A 814 -3.35 -10.46 27.34
C SER A 814 -2.64 -9.29 26.66
N TRP A 815 -2.22 -9.47 25.41
CA TRP A 815 -1.59 -8.43 24.58
C TRP A 815 -2.40 -7.15 24.45
N ILE A 816 -3.73 -7.27 24.38
CA ILE A 816 -4.61 -6.12 24.12
C ILE A 816 -4.90 -5.33 25.41
N ASP A 817 -4.66 -5.96 26.56
CA ASP A 817 -4.80 -5.33 27.88
C ASP A 817 -3.52 -4.61 28.34
N ASP A 818 -2.46 -4.61 27.51
CA ASP A 818 -1.20 -3.96 27.84
C ASP A 818 -1.39 -2.45 28.09
N PRO A 819 -0.83 -1.88 29.19
CA PRO A 819 -0.97 -0.48 29.51
C PRO A 819 -0.48 0.49 28.41
N ARG A 820 0.45 0.07 27.54
CA ARG A 820 0.87 0.85 26.37
C ARG A 820 -0.29 1.12 25.43
N ILE A 821 -1.14 0.12 25.19
CA ILE A 821 -2.31 0.25 24.31
C ILE A 821 -3.28 1.30 24.84
N GLN A 822 -3.48 1.35 26.16
CA GLN A 822 -4.41 2.29 26.78
C GLN A 822 -3.88 3.72 26.83
N LYS A 823 -2.55 3.90 26.96
CA LYS A 823 -1.93 5.20 27.19
C LYS A 823 -1.46 5.92 25.93
N LEU A 824 -1.11 5.18 24.88
CA LEU A 824 -0.49 5.74 23.68
C LEU A 824 -1.45 5.88 22.50
N TYR A 825 -2.40 4.95 22.35
CA TYR A 825 -3.23 4.86 21.15
C TYR A 825 -4.54 5.62 21.34
N PRO A 826 -5.16 6.11 20.24
CA PRO A 826 -6.50 6.69 20.30
C PRO A 826 -7.50 5.73 20.98
N PRO A 827 -8.36 6.20 21.91
CA PRO A 827 -9.27 5.34 22.65
C PRO A 827 -10.20 4.50 21.77
N SER A 828 -10.70 5.08 20.67
CA SER A 828 -11.55 4.40 19.68
C SER A 828 -10.82 3.22 19.02
N VAL A 829 -9.58 3.43 18.63
CA VAL A 829 -8.70 2.42 18.02
C VAL A 829 -8.40 1.30 19.02
N GLY A 830 -8.01 1.64 20.25
CA GLY A 830 -7.78 0.66 21.32
C GLY A 830 -9.04 -0.13 21.70
N GLN A 831 -10.22 0.52 21.70
CA GLN A 831 -11.50 -0.14 21.98
C GLN A 831 -11.89 -1.11 20.86
N ARG A 832 -11.74 -0.71 19.59
CA ARG A 832 -12.00 -1.57 18.42
C ARG A 832 -11.24 -2.89 18.53
N TRP A 833 -9.96 -2.84 18.93
CA TRP A 833 -9.16 -4.06 19.09
C TRP A 833 -9.58 -4.89 20.31
N ARG A 834 -9.91 -4.25 21.45
CA ARG A 834 -10.46 -4.96 22.62
C ARG A 834 -11.75 -5.71 22.29
N GLU A 835 -12.64 -5.11 21.51
CA GLU A 835 -13.89 -5.76 21.08
C GLU A 835 -13.65 -7.00 20.21
N GLN A 836 -12.57 -7.01 19.44
CA GLN A 836 -12.21 -8.14 18.57
C GLN A 836 -11.57 -9.33 19.33
N THR A 837 -11.12 -9.16 20.58
CA THR A 837 -10.32 -10.16 21.32
C THR A 837 -10.87 -10.54 22.70
N ARG A 838 -12.06 -10.04 23.07
CA ARG A 838 -12.61 -10.09 24.43
C ARG A 838 -13.05 -11.47 24.94
N THR A 839 -13.22 -12.44 24.07
CA THR A 839 -13.67 -13.79 24.45
C THR A 839 -12.56 -14.79 24.13
N PRO A 840 -12.11 -15.62 25.11
CA PRO A 840 -11.20 -16.72 24.82
C PRO A 840 -11.72 -17.56 23.67
N ALA A 841 -10.92 -17.68 22.61
CA ALA A 841 -11.31 -18.46 21.45
C ALA A 841 -11.37 -19.95 21.81
N SER A 842 -12.34 -20.65 21.23
CA SER A 842 -12.36 -22.10 21.30
C SER A 842 -11.15 -22.69 20.55
N PRO A 843 -10.69 -23.91 20.90
CA PRO A 843 -9.64 -24.60 20.15
C PRO A 843 -9.91 -24.66 18.65
N GLU A 844 -11.17 -24.86 18.25
CA GLU A 844 -11.59 -24.91 16.85
C GLU A 844 -11.39 -23.56 16.15
N THR A 845 -11.67 -22.45 16.84
CA THR A 845 -11.47 -21.09 16.29
C THR A 845 -9.97 -20.82 16.07
N ILE A 846 -9.12 -21.27 17.00
CA ILE A 846 -7.66 -21.17 16.88
C ILE A 846 -7.17 -22.03 15.71
N GLU A 847 -7.65 -23.26 15.59
CA GLU A 847 -7.28 -24.17 14.50
C GLU A 847 -7.69 -23.60 13.13
N GLN A 848 -8.90 -23.03 13.02
CA GLN A 848 -9.36 -22.37 11.80
C GLN A 848 -8.47 -21.19 11.41
N ALA A 849 -8.06 -20.35 12.37
CA ALA A 849 -7.12 -19.28 12.11
C ALA A 849 -5.73 -19.82 11.72
N ALA A 850 -5.25 -20.88 12.37
CA ALA A 850 -3.98 -21.52 12.09
C ALA A 850 -3.91 -22.11 10.66
N ARG A 851 -5.00 -22.66 10.14
CA ARG A 851 -5.08 -23.18 8.76
C ARG A 851 -4.69 -22.14 7.70
N LEU A 852 -4.95 -20.85 7.96
CA LEU A 852 -4.58 -19.76 7.05
C LEU A 852 -3.13 -19.26 7.27
N VAL A 853 -2.60 -19.36 8.49
CA VAL A 853 -1.34 -18.72 8.90
C VAL A 853 -0.15 -19.69 8.89
N THR A 854 -0.31 -20.94 9.36
CA THR A 854 0.79 -21.92 9.41
C THR A 854 1.48 -22.15 8.04
N PRO A 855 0.75 -22.18 6.90
CA PRO A 855 1.41 -22.24 5.59
C PRO A 855 2.31 -21.03 5.27
N GLN A 856 1.96 -19.85 5.76
CA GLN A 856 2.75 -18.62 5.60
C GLN A 856 3.99 -18.65 6.49
N GLU A 857 3.84 -19.05 7.76
CA GLU A 857 4.95 -19.28 8.68
C GLU A 857 5.95 -20.30 8.11
N ARG A 858 5.45 -21.37 7.48
CA ARG A 858 6.27 -22.38 6.80
C ARG A 858 7.04 -21.82 5.61
N THR A 859 6.44 -20.91 4.85
CA THR A 859 7.12 -20.21 3.74
C THR A 859 8.32 -19.43 4.28
N VAL A 860 8.14 -18.65 5.34
CA VAL A 860 9.22 -17.88 5.97
C VAL A 860 10.33 -18.81 6.45
N TYR A 861 9.97 -19.90 7.12
CA TYR A 861 10.94 -20.93 7.53
C TYR A 861 11.74 -21.46 6.34
N GLN A 862 11.08 -21.84 5.24
CA GLN A 862 11.74 -22.39 4.06
C GLN A 862 12.68 -21.39 3.39
N VAL A 863 12.27 -20.12 3.26
CA VAL A 863 13.11 -19.07 2.68
C VAL A 863 14.36 -18.86 3.54
N VAL A 864 14.21 -18.70 4.87
CA VAL A 864 15.37 -18.49 5.76
C VAL A 864 16.30 -19.71 5.77
N LYS A 865 15.77 -20.93 5.88
CA LYS A 865 16.58 -22.16 5.87
C LYS A 865 17.21 -22.46 4.50
N GLY A 866 16.61 -21.99 3.41
CA GLY A 866 17.22 -22.00 2.08
C GLY A 866 18.37 -20.99 1.94
N GLY A 867 18.51 -20.05 2.89
CA GLY A 867 19.49 -18.96 2.85
C GLY A 867 18.99 -17.72 2.12
N GLY A 868 17.68 -17.57 1.91
CA GLY A 868 17.04 -16.33 1.50
C GLY A 868 17.05 -15.28 2.62
N ARG A 869 16.58 -14.05 2.32
CA ARG A 869 16.59 -12.92 3.25
C ARG A 869 15.17 -12.52 3.62
N VAL A 870 14.84 -12.58 4.92
CA VAL A 870 13.54 -12.16 5.45
C VAL A 870 13.72 -10.98 6.38
N THR A 871 12.92 -9.94 6.17
CA THR A 871 12.86 -8.73 6.99
C THR A 871 11.50 -8.60 7.67
N ALA A 872 11.48 -8.11 8.92
CA ALA A 872 10.26 -7.96 9.69
C ALA A 872 9.58 -6.60 9.41
N GLY A 873 8.28 -6.64 9.15
CA GLY A 873 7.44 -5.47 8.90
C GLY A 873 5.97 -5.83 9.10
N THR A 874 5.11 -4.83 9.33
CA THR A 874 3.76 -5.08 9.87
C THR A 874 2.63 -4.54 9.01
N ASP A 875 2.93 -3.56 8.15
CA ASP A 875 1.91 -2.79 7.41
C ASP A 875 0.91 -2.08 8.35
N ALA A 876 1.37 -1.66 9.54
CA ALA A 876 0.62 -0.77 10.44
C ALA A 876 0.28 0.55 9.71
N PRO A 877 -0.89 1.18 9.97
CA PRO A 877 -1.80 0.97 11.10
C PRO A 877 -2.91 -0.07 10.87
N ILE A 878 -2.84 -0.92 9.82
CA ILE A 878 -3.84 -2.01 9.65
C ILE A 878 -3.94 -2.83 10.94
N ASN A 879 -2.78 -3.16 11.51
CA ASN A 879 -2.61 -3.62 12.88
C ASN A 879 -1.89 -2.55 13.72
N PRO A 880 -1.96 -2.59 15.07
CA PRO A 880 -1.37 -1.57 15.95
C PRO A 880 0.14 -1.36 15.73
N TYR A 881 0.60 -0.11 15.68
CA TYR A 881 2.04 0.21 15.67
C TYR A 881 2.76 -0.42 16.85
N GLY A 882 4.04 -0.75 16.68
CA GLY A 882 4.85 -1.31 17.76
C GLY A 882 4.51 -2.76 18.07
N LEU A 883 3.38 -3.00 18.73
CA LEU A 883 2.87 -4.32 19.11
C LEU A 883 2.91 -5.32 17.95
N SER A 884 2.48 -4.90 16.76
CA SER A 884 2.40 -5.79 15.59
C SER A 884 3.75 -6.35 15.18
N LEU A 885 4.85 -5.63 15.39
CA LEU A 885 6.19 -6.14 15.03
C LEU A 885 6.53 -7.34 15.91
N LEU A 886 6.26 -7.26 17.21
CA LEU A 886 6.56 -8.35 18.13
C LEU A 886 5.70 -9.58 17.81
N MET A 887 4.43 -9.37 17.42
CA MET A 887 3.57 -10.48 16.96
C MET A 887 4.04 -11.07 15.63
N GLU A 888 4.55 -10.26 14.71
CA GLU A 888 5.17 -10.74 13.47
C GLU A 888 6.37 -11.63 13.76
N LEU A 889 7.23 -11.25 14.72
CA LEU A 889 8.35 -12.07 15.19
C LEU A 889 7.88 -13.36 15.88
N GLU A 890 6.79 -13.32 16.66
CA GLU A 890 6.18 -14.53 17.25
C GLU A 890 5.62 -15.49 16.18
N ASN A 891 5.09 -14.99 15.06
CA ASN A 891 4.69 -15.83 13.92
C ASN A 891 5.90 -16.55 13.32
N TYR A 892 7.04 -15.87 13.18
CA TYR A 892 8.26 -16.47 12.64
C TYR A 892 8.82 -17.56 13.57
N ALA A 893 8.78 -17.34 14.88
CA ALA A 893 9.15 -18.35 15.87
C ALA A 893 8.18 -19.54 15.87
N SER A 894 6.87 -19.28 15.74
CA SER A 894 5.83 -20.32 15.63
C SER A 894 6.04 -21.21 14.39
N GLY A 895 6.57 -20.64 13.30
CA GLY A 895 6.98 -21.35 12.09
C GLY A 895 8.21 -22.25 12.24
N GLY A 896 8.90 -22.21 13.37
CA GLY A 896 10.07 -23.04 13.67
C GLY A 896 11.42 -22.37 13.47
N LEU A 897 11.48 -21.06 13.24
CA LEU A 897 12.75 -20.33 13.31
C LEU A 897 13.22 -20.22 14.77
N THR A 898 14.53 -20.30 14.98
CA THR A 898 15.12 -20.08 16.31
C THR A 898 14.98 -18.60 16.71
N PRO A 899 14.92 -18.26 18.02
CA PRO A 899 14.80 -16.86 18.42
C PRO A 899 15.89 -15.94 17.87
N VAL A 900 17.13 -16.43 17.71
CA VAL A 900 18.22 -15.66 17.08
C VAL A 900 17.94 -15.38 15.61
N GLU A 901 17.47 -16.37 14.85
CA GLU A 901 17.08 -16.18 13.44
C GLU A 901 15.96 -15.16 13.31
N VAL A 902 14.95 -15.24 14.20
CA VAL A 902 13.85 -14.29 14.27
C VAL A 902 14.35 -12.87 14.58
N LEU A 903 15.17 -12.68 15.62
CA LEU A 903 15.68 -11.36 16.00
C LEU A 903 16.51 -10.71 14.87
N ARG A 904 17.28 -11.50 14.12
CA ARG A 904 18.03 -11.01 12.95
C ARG A 904 17.12 -10.38 11.88
N THR A 905 15.89 -10.89 11.70
CA THR A 905 14.92 -10.32 10.76
C THR A 905 14.46 -8.90 11.11
N ALA A 906 14.60 -8.47 12.37
CA ALA A 906 14.27 -7.12 12.84
C ALA A 906 15.52 -6.34 13.30
N THR A 907 16.73 -6.83 13.01
CA THR A 907 17.98 -6.18 13.40
C THR A 907 18.96 -6.17 12.22
N THR A 908 19.93 -7.08 12.16
CA THR A 908 21.00 -7.06 11.16
C THR A 908 20.49 -7.18 9.72
N VAL A 909 19.51 -8.05 9.45
CA VAL A 909 19.00 -8.27 8.08
C VAL A 909 18.24 -7.02 7.61
N SER A 910 17.43 -6.42 8.48
CA SER A 910 16.74 -5.15 8.16
C SER A 910 17.72 -4.00 7.98
N ALA A 911 18.74 -3.86 8.83
CA ALA A 911 19.75 -2.82 8.66
C ALA A 911 20.52 -2.97 7.34
N GLU A 912 20.85 -4.19 6.93
CA GLU A 912 21.48 -4.48 5.65
C GLU A 912 20.55 -4.16 4.46
N ALA A 913 19.26 -4.48 4.56
CA ALA A 913 18.25 -4.16 3.56
C ALA A 913 18.05 -2.63 3.38
N LEU A 914 18.24 -1.87 4.45
CA LEU A 914 18.22 -0.40 4.43
C LEU A 914 19.52 0.23 3.92
N GLY A 915 20.56 -0.56 3.62
CA GLY A 915 21.90 -0.04 3.31
C GLY A 915 22.60 0.60 4.52
N ALA A 916 22.09 0.39 5.73
CA ALA A 916 22.54 1.02 6.97
C ALA A 916 23.26 0.05 7.93
N GLY A 917 23.61 -1.17 7.49
CA GLY A 917 24.25 -2.20 8.33
C GLY A 917 25.63 -1.82 8.88
N ALA A 918 26.25 -0.74 8.38
CA ALA A 918 27.47 -0.16 8.94
C ALA A 918 27.22 0.61 10.25
N ASP A 919 26.00 1.12 10.46
CA ASP A 919 25.64 1.99 11.58
C ASP A 919 24.57 1.39 12.48
N LEU A 920 23.73 0.49 11.96
CA LEU A 920 22.54 -0.06 12.63
C LEU A 920 22.52 -1.59 12.65
N GLY A 921 21.60 -2.15 13.45
CA GLY A 921 21.26 -3.57 13.48
C GLY A 921 22.16 -4.46 14.34
N SER A 922 23.22 -3.93 14.92
CA SER A 922 24.07 -4.64 15.87
C SER A 922 24.77 -3.67 16.84
N ILE A 923 25.22 -4.21 17.98
CA ILE A 923 25.95 -3.45 19.02
C ILE A 923 27.45 -3.74 18.85
N GLU A 924 28.14 -2.85 18.13
CA GLU A 924 29.56 -2.96 17.82
C GLU A 924 30.22 -1.59 17.91
N PRO A 925 31.52 -1.49 18.24
CA PRO A 925 32.24 -0.22 18.22
C PRO A 925 32.08 0.54 16.89
N GLY A 926 31.86 1.84 16.99
CA GLY A 926 31.60 2.73 15.87
C GLY A 926 30.15 2.81 15.43
N LYS A 927 29.25 1.90 15.84
CA LYS A 927 27.82 1.93 15.45
C LYS A 927 27.01 2.92 16.28
N LEU A 928 25.83 3.27 15.81
CA LEU A 928 24.90 4.11 16.56
C LEU A 928 24.41 3.38 17.81
N ALA A 929 24.28 4.14 18.90
CA ALA A 929 23.82 3.64 20.18
C ALA A 929 22.28 3.53 20.19
N ASP A 930 21.78 2.53 19.46
CA ASP A 930 20.37 2.14 19.42
C ASP A 930 20.20 0.77 20.08
N LEU A 931 19.64 0.74 21.29
CA LEU A 931 19.62 -0.44 22.17
C LEU A 931 18.23 -0.63 22.79
N VAL A 932 17.87 -1.87 23.11
CA VAL A 932 16.68 -2.20 23.92
C VAL A 932 17.13 -2.94 25.17
N VAL A 933 16.63 -2.52 26.33
CA VAL A 933 16.82 -3.19 27.62
C VAL A 933 15.55 -3.96 27.98
N ILE A 934 15.68 -5.27 28.17
CA ILE A 934 14.55 -6.21 28.31
C ILE A 934 14.67 -7.00 29.61
N ASP A 935 13.57 -7.05 30.36
CA ASP A 935 13.42 -7.91 31.54
C ASP A 935 13.03 -9.34 31.13
N GLY A 936 14.04 -10.13 30.77
CA GLY A 936 13.89 -11.49 30.25
C GLY A 936 15.01 -11.84 29.28
N ASN A 937 14.94 -13.00 28.62
CA ASN A 937 15.92 -13.45 27.62
C ASN A 937 15.22 -13.77 26.27
N PRO A 938 15.15 -12.79 25.35
CA PRO A 938 14.50 -13.00 24.06
C PRO A 938 15.19 -14.03 23.16
N LEU A 939 16.46 -14.41 23.45
CA LEU A 939 17.15 -15.49 22.74
C LEU A 939 16.70 -16.89 23.21
N ALA A 940 16.12 -17.00 24.41
CA ALA A 940 15.53 -18.23 24.91
C ALA A 940 14.02 -18.29 24.66
N ASN A 941 13.32 -17.15 24.81
CA ASN A 941 11.89 -17.04 24.61
C ASN A 941 11.57 -15.72 23.91
N ILE A 942 11.21 -15.76 22.63
CA ILE A 942 10.95 -14.55 21.83
C ILE A 942 9.89 -13.61 22.45
N LYS A 943 8.96 -14.16 23.25
CA LYS A 943 7.91 -13.40 23.94
C LYS A 943 8.46 -12.44 25.00
N ASP A 944 9.69 -12.63 25.45
CA ASP A 944 10.31 -11.72 26.42
C ASP A 944 10.53 -10.31 25.83
N LEU A 945 10.51 -10.16 24.49
CA LEU A 945 10.51 -8.84 23.81
C LEU A 945 9.40 -7.90 24.30
N ARG A 946 8.32 -8.43 24.88
CA ARG A 946 7.23 -7.63 25.46
C ARG A 946 7.67 -6.79 26.66
N ARG A 947 8.69 -7.25 27.39
CA ARG A 947 9.11 -6.71 28.69
C ARG A 947 10.21 -5.65 28.55
N VAL A 948 10.01 -4.73 27.61
CA VAL A 948 10.88 -3.57 27.42
C VAL A 948 10.87 -2.73 28.72
N LYS A 949 12.05 -2.43 29.25
CA LYS A 949 12.24 -1.53 30.40
C LYS A 949 12.68 -0.15 29.93
N ARG A 950 13.64 -0.14 29.02
CA ARG A 950 14.26 1.07 28.48
C ARG A 950 14.59 0.89 27.02
N VAL A 951 14.63 2.01 26.31
CA VAL A 951 15.16 2.09 24.95
C VAL A 951 16.22 3.17 24.90
N MET A 952 17.32 2.88 24.23
CA MET A 952 18.28 3.90 23.84
C MET A 952 18.10 4.15 22.35
N LYS A 953 17.85 5.40 21.94
CA LYS A 953 17.84 5.83 20.53
C LYS A 953 18.83 6.97 20.40
N ASP A 954 19.80 6.81 19.50
CA ASP A 954 20.81 7.81 19.23
C ASP A 954 21.54 8.25 20.52
N GLY A 955 21.91 7.30 21.38
CA GLY A 955 22.56 7.55 22.68
C GLY A 955 21.68 8.13 23.80
N GLN A 956 20.45 8.56 23.49
CA GLN A 956 19.50 9.02 24.50
C GLN A 956 18.72 7.85 25.11
N VAL A 957 18.68 7.79 26.44
CA VAL A 957 17.94 6.75 27.19
C VAL A 957 16.53 7.22 27.48
N PHE A 958 15.56 6.37 27.18
CA PHE A 958 14.15 6.54 27.49
C PHE A 958 13.68 5.44 28.43
N GLU A 959 13.22 5.82 29.62
CA GLU A 959 12.48 4.91 30.50
C GLU A 959 11.08 4.66 29.91
N LEU A 960 10.59 3.42 29.98
CA LEU A 960 9.23 3.10 29.48
C LEU A 960 8.18 4.01 30.13
N ASP A 961 8.25 4.21 31.45
CA ASP A 961 7.31 5.08 32.16
C ASP A 961 7.34 6.55 31.72
N ALA A 962 8.47 7.03 31.18
CA ALA A 962 8.57 8.36 30.60
C ALA A 962 7.91 8.40 29.21
N LEU A 963 8.13 7.38 28.38
CA LEU A 963 7.47 7.25 27.07
C LEU A 963 5.95 7.11 27.19
N LEU A 964 5.43 6.61 28.31
CA LEU A 964 3.99 6.48 28.58
C LEU A 964 3.32 7.79 29.04
N ARG A 965 4.08 8.86 29.31
CA ARG A 965 3.54 10.15 29.73
C ARG A 965 3.40 11.06 28.53
N ARG A 966 2.30 11.82 28.49
CA ARG A 966 2.12 12.87 27.49
C ARG A 966 3.06 14.05 27.76
N PRO A 967 3.47 14.79 26.72
CA PRO A 967 4.15 16.07 26.88
C PRO A 967 3.33 17.02 27.78
N ALA A 968 4.02 17.83 28.58
CA ALA A 968 3.37 18.92 29.29
C ALA A 968 2.95 20.00 28.28
N ALA A 969 1.80 20.64 28.49
CA ALA A 969 1.42 21.82 27.71
C ALA A 969 2.49 22.91 27.91
N ALA A 970 3.07 23.42 26.82
CA ALA A 970 4.10 24.46 26.89
C ALA A 970 3.51 25.73 27.56
N THR A 971 4.25 26.31 28.50
CA THR A 971 3.83 27.54 29.20
C THR A 971 4.37 28.82 28.56
N SER A 972 5.16 28.78 27.48
CA SER A 972 5.60 29.95 26.70
C SER A 972 6.43 29.55 25.46
N PRO A 973 6.33 30.27 24.31
CA PRO A 973 7.12 30.03 23.09
C PRO A 973 8.63 30.35 23.18
N ALA A 974 9.17 30.62 24.37
CA ALA A 974 10.52 31.19 24.54
C ALA A 974 11.61 30.19 25.00
N ALA A 975 11.38 28.88 24.94
CA ALA A 975 12.34 27.90 25.45
C ALA A 975 12.41 26.62 24.60
N ARG A 976 13.00 26.72 23.40
CA ARG A 976 13.76 25.64 22.74
C ARG A 976 14.74 26.25 21.75
#